data_AF-A0AAW2H6N4-F1
#
_entry.id   AF-A0AAW2H6N4-F1
#
_cell.length_a   1.000
_cell.length_b   1.000
_cell.length_c   1.000
_cell.angle_alpha   90.00
_cell.angle_beta   90.00
_cell.angle_gamma   90.00
#
_symmetry.space_group_name_H-M   'P 1'
#
loop_
_entity.id
_entity.type
_entity.pdbx_description
1 polymer ?
#
loop_
_entity_poly.entity_id
_entity_poly.type
_entity_poly.pdbx_seq_one_letter_code
_entity_poly.pdbx_strand_id
1 'polypeptide(L)'
;MVTNGFISQEEADSSYKIYWDNFDWSRANIGAFFLREDKAPYFSEYLREEIPQYLAGNSSIYHDGYTIYTTLNLEAQEYAQSLISETVRRANIVVQQNNKNESSSVDAQIVPVLDLMADLFNLNTMRVNGRHARKEAQRNFYERNIGELGLFASLFSQIDLEEAVAHYTTRHQKDTSGEVVEGALIALDHSSPSTLGYIVSMVGGEGFTANNQFNRAINGHVQAGSTFKPLFYAAALDKKKVNTATLLIDSPIAFQVDEYSELYTPNNFKGEWRGQVLLREALALSLNIPSIRVLQALGFDDAISYATRLLHVSDPQSIAREFPKALPLALGVSSLAPVQLAIAYSVFANEGRDIIPIAIRYIEDRNGAIIAQPEKLAWDKLNSMGSNAQILSPQASYLITHILQTSVISGYMRWPIQSVGGIDMALAGGSDLGPQAIYLALKGWAKTNRVQKLKAYFISNVDPDDAHELLDNIDLEQTLFILVSKSGTTQETLSNEQLIRQALQLKGLEASKHFISVTSKTSPLANNTQYLESFYIDDFIGGRYSSTSAVGLTMLALSLGKVAVEELLKGAHEADLMALEPRITDNPALLDALLGVYERNLLDMRATAVLPYSHALRRFPAHLQQLDMESNGKSVNRYSEEINYETGPLIFGEAGTNGQHSFYQFLHQGTDIIPLQFIGFGENQYLQSKDLLKATQDSQRKLKANLIGQILAFTKGHSEKQDLNKNFEGNRPVSLLWAKQLTPYTMGALLAHYENKVMFQGFLWNLNSFDQEGVQLGKALTQKILNNKEREETLRTLEDLVFT
;
A
#
# COMPACT_ATOMS: atom_id res chain seq x y z
N MET A 1 23.03 23.77 39.06
CA MET A 1 23.86 23.05 40.05
C MET A 1 23.82 23.71 41.42
N VAL A 2 23.99 25.05 41.51
CA VAL A 2 23.85 25.80 42.78
C VAL A 2 22.46 25.63 43.42
N THR A 3 21.39 25.83 42.66
CA THR A 3 19.99 25.68 43.16
C THR A 3 19.68 24.27 43.68
N ASN A 4 20.40 23.26 43.18
CA ASN A 4 20.23 21.85 43.57
C ASN A 4 21.27 21.41 44.63
N GLY A 5 22.06 22.35 45.19
CA GLY A 5 23.01 22.10 46.28
C GLY A 5 24.28 21.33 45.90
N PHE A 6 24.55 21.12 44.60
CA PHE A 6 25.72 20.36 44.15
C PHE A 6 27.03 21.14 44.18
N ILE A 7 26.96 22.47 44.08
CA ILE A 7 28.11 23.39 44.17
C ILE A 7 27.66 24.67 44.88
N SER A 8 28.58 25.35 45.54
CA SER A 8 28.35 26.67 46.11
C SER A 8 28.27 27.76 45.03
N GLN A 9 27.67 28.90 45.36
CA GLN A 9 27.63 30.06 44.45
C GLN A 9 29.05 30.56 44.13
N GLU A 10 29.95 30.55 45.11
CA GLU A 10 31.35 30.94 44.93
C GLU A 10 32.11 30.01 43.96
N GLU A 11 31.86 28.69 44.01
CA GLU A 11 32.44 27.74 43.06
C GLU A 11 31.93 27.95 41.63
N ALA A 12 30.63 28.25 41.48
CA ALA A 12 30.04 28.56 40.19
C ALA A 12 30.63 29.86 39.59
N ASP A 13 30.74 30.90 40.40
CA ASP A 13 31.27 32.20 39.97
C ASP A 13 32.77 32.10 39.66
N SER A 14 33.53 31.33 40.43
CA SER A 14 34.95 31.08 40.18
C SER A 14 35.16 30.26 38.91
N SER A 15 34.33 29.25 38.65
CA SER A 15 34.38 28.45 37.42
C SER A 15 34.05 29.30 36.19
N TYR A 16 33.04 30.16 36.28
CA TYR A 16 32.69 31.12 35.23
C TYR A 16 33.86 32.06 34.92
N LYS A 17 34.51 32.61 35.95
CA LYS A 17 35.66 33.50 35.79
C LYS A 17 36.85 32.81 35.13
N ILE A 18 37.18 31.61 35.61
CA ILE A 18 38.27 30.78 35.05
C ILE A 18 38.02 30.44 33.58
N TYR A 19 36.77 30.15 33.20
CA TYR A 19 36.42 29.88 31.81
C TYR A 19 36.70 31.09 30.91
N TRP A 20 36.24 32.29 31.31
CA TRP A 20 36.43 33.51 30.53
C TRP A 20 37.86 34.04 30.52
N ASP A 21 38.59 33.91 31.62
CA ASP A 21 40.00 34.30 31.71
C ASP A 21 40.90 33.41 30.82
N ASN A 22 40.48 32.17 30.56
CA ASN A 22 41.19 31.22 29.70
C ASN A 22 40.50 30.98 28.35
N PHE A 23 39.51 31.80 27.99
CA PHE A 23 38.80 31.68 26.73
C PHE A 23 39.70 32.17 25.59
N ASP A 24 40.12 31.25 24.72
CA ASP A 24 41.01 31.53 23.61
C ASP A 24 40.28 32.24 22.45
N TRP A 25 40.41 33.57 22.42
CA TRP A 25 39.86 34.44 21.38
C TRP A 25 40.38 34.12 19.97
N SER A 26 41.50 33.39 19.83
CA SER A 26 42.10 33.02 18.54
C SER A 26 41.49 31.77 17.89
N ARG A 27 40.63 31.04 18.61
CA ARG A 27 39.77 29.97 18.05
C ARG A 27 38.46 30.49 17.44
N ALA A 28 38.34 31.79 17.22
CA ALA A 28 37.22 32.40 16.52
C ALA A 28 37.34 32.22 14.99
N ASN A 29 37.24 30.99 14.49
CA ASN A 29 36.87 30.74 13.09
C ASN A 29 36.28 29.34 12.82
N ILE A 30 35.87 28.61 13.85
CA ILE A 30 34.83 27.58 13.67
C ILE A 30 33.53 28.30 14.00
N GLY A 31 32.87 28.84 12.97
CA GLY A 31 31.72 29.72 13.14
C GLY A 31 30.62 29.11 14.01
N ALA A 32 29.83 29.97 14.67
CA ALA A 32 28.66 29.61 15.48
C ALA A 32 27.71 28.58 14.82
N PHE A 33 27.80 28.44 13.49
CA PHE A 33 27.17 27.41 12.68
C PHE A 33 27.46 25.97 13.14
N PHE A 34 28.71 25.62 13.49
CA PHE A 34 29.10 24.24 13.84
C PHE A 34 28.88 23.88 15.32
N LEU A 35 28.64 24.87 16.18
CA LEU A 35 28.40 24.70 17.61
C LEU A 35 26.91 24.71 17.98
N ARG A 36 26.03 24.77 16.98
CA ARG A 36 24.58 24.84 17.15
C ARG A 36 23.99 23.44 17.33
N GLU A 37 23.42 23.15 18.50
CA GLU A 37 22.52 22.02 18.69
C GLU A 37 21.12 22.41 18.18
N ASP A 38 20.81 22.09 16.93
CA ASP A 38 19.51 22.39 16.34
C ASP A 38 18.94 21.19 15.58
N LYS A 39 17.79 20.73 16.08
CA LYS A 39 17.04 19.59 15.54
C LYS A 39 16.11 19.97 14.37
N ALA A 40 15.92 21.26 14.11
CA ALA A 40 15.00 21.80 13.11
C ALA A 40 15.57 23.05 12.42
N PRO A 41 16.70 22.95 11.71
CA PRO A 41 17.48 24.11 11.32
C PRO A 41 16.77 25.07 10.36
N TYR A 42 15.96 24.55 9.44
CA TYR A 42 15.13 25.37 8.54
C TYR A 42 14.04 26.14 9.29
N PHE A 43 13.44 25.52 10.31
CA PHE A 43 12.43 26.16 11.14
C PHE A 43 13.05 27.27 12.00
N SER A 44 14.21 27.01 12.59
CA SER A 44 14.95 28.01 13.38
C SER A 44 15.38 29.22 12.55
N GLU A 45 15.81 29.02 11.29
CA GLU A 45 16.07 30.16 10.39
C GLU A 45 14.80 30.92 10.03
N TYR A 46 13.70 30.22 9.78
CA TYR A 46 12.40 30.86 9.56
C TYR A 46 11.98 31.71 10.75
N LEU A 47 12.15 31.21 11.99
CA LEU A 47 11.91 32.01 13.19
C LEU A 47 12.82 33.23 13.27
N ARG A 48 14.11 33.09 12.92
CA ARG A 48 15.08 34.20 12.93
C ARG A 48 14.65 35.35 12.02
N GLU A 49 14.03 35.05 10.89
CA GLU A 49 13.47 36.05 9.96
C GLU A 49 12.18 36.68 10.47
N GLU A 50 11.35 35.91 11.19
CA GLU A 50 10.06 36.37 11.69
C GLU A 50 10.15 37.19 12.99
N ILE A 51 11.08 36.90 13.91
CA ILE A 51 11.17 37.54 15.23
C ILE A 51 11.28 39.08 15.17
N PRO A 52 12.09 39.70 14.28
CA PRO A 52 12.26 41.15 14.25
C PRO A 52 10.95 41.93 14.14
N GLN A 53 9.90 41.38 13.54
CA GLN A 53 8.60 42.06 13.41
C GLN A 53 7.85 42.22 14.74
N TYR A 54 8.24 41.44 15.77
CA TYR A 54 7.64 41.47 17.10
C TYR A 54 8.48 42.24 18.13
N LEU A 55 9.68 42.65 17.77
CA LEU A 55 10.59 43.39 18.65
C LEU A 55 10.45 44.90 18.41
N ALA A 56 10.42 45.68 19.49
CA ALA A 56 10.34 47.14 19.42
C ALA A 56 11.70 47.81 19.72
N GLY A 57 12.03 48.91 19.03
CA GLY A 57 13.17 49.79 19.38
C GLY A 57 14.56 49.27 18.97
N ASN A 58 15.59 49.57 19.77
CA ASN A 58 16.99 49.18 19.55
C ASN A 58 17.31 47.70 19.92
N SER A 59 16.27 46.88 20.07
CA SER A 59 16.37 45.48 20.50
C SER A 59 17.02 44.62 19.40
N SER A 60 18.09 43.90 19.71
CA SER A 60 18.84 43.06 18.77
C SER A 60 18.73 41.58 19.15
N ILE A 61 18.24 40.77 18.19
CA ILE A 61 18.20 39.30 18.30
C ILE A 61 19.58 38.69 18.58
N TYR A 62 20.65 39.39 18.21
CA TYR A 62 22.02 38.91 18.34
C TYR A 62 22.68 39.28 19.69
N HIS A 63 22.06 40.16 20.49
CA HIS A 63 22.69 40.70 21.71
C HIS A 63 21.83 40.58 22.97
N ASP A 64 20.50 40.54 22.85
CA ASP A 64 19.64 40.74 24.02
C ASP A 64 19.14 39.47 24.73
N GLY A 65 19.31 38.30 24.09
CA GLY A 65 18.95 36.98 24.63
C GLY A 65 17.44 36.78 24.82
N TYR A 66 16.83 35.91 24.00
CA TYR A 66 15.38 35.65 24.02
C TYR A 66 15.08 34.15 24.12
N THR A 67 14.02 33.79 24.85
CA THR A 67 13.47 32.43 24.87
C THR A 67 12.19 32.40 24.05
N ILE A 68 12.11 31.48 23.09
CA ILE A 68 11.03 31.44 22.10
C ILE A 68 10.26 30.13 22.26
N TYR A 69 8.96 30.25 22.52
CA TYR A 69 8.07 29.12 22.62
C TYR A 69 7.38 28.92 21.28
N THR A 70 7.61 27.77 20.65
CA THR A 70 7.22 27.49 19.27
C THR A 70 6.10 26.46 19.20
N THR A 71 5.53 26.28 18.01
CA THR A 71 4.49 25.27 17.72
C THR A 71 5.05 23.94 17.21
N LEU A 72 6.36 23.87 16.99
CA LEU A 72 7.01 22.73 16.36
C LEU A 72 6.87 21.47 17.23
N ASN A 73 6.54 20.34 16.61
CA ASN A 73 6.61 19.03 17.24
C ASN A 73 7.91 18.35 16.81
N LEU A 74 8.82 18.11 17.77
CA LEU A 74 10.13 17.54 17.47
C LEU A 74 10.08 16.11 16.91
N GLU A 75 9.11 15.30 17.33
CA GLU A 75 8.93 13.94 16.81
C GLU A 75 8.44 13.99 15.35
N ALA A 76 7.45 14.85 15.07
CA ALA A 76 6.95 15.06 13.71
C ALA A 76 8.03 15.64 12.79
N GLN A 77 8.86 16.55 13.32
CA GLN A 77 9.99 17.14 12.59
C GLN A 77 11.05 16.09 12.24
N GLU A 78 11.43 15.24 13.19
CA GLU A 78 12.42 14.18 12.96
C GLU A 78 11.94 13.22 11.87
N TYR A 79 10.66 12.80 11.94
CA TYR A 79 10.05 11.96 10.92
C TYR A 79 9.97 12.63 9.54
N ALA A 80 9.58 13.91 9.50
CA ALA A 80 9.55 14.68 8.26
C ALA A 80 10.95 14.79 7.63
N GLN A 81 11.98 15.01 8.45
CA GLN A 81 13.36 15.12 7.99
C GLN A 81 13.86 13.78 7.44
N SER A 82 13.62 12.67 8.12
CA SER A 82 14.03 11.34 7.63
C SER A 82 13.35 11.00 6.31
N LEU A 83 12.05 11.28 6.20
CA LEU A 83 11.25 11.01 5.00
C LEU A 83 11.76 11.78 3.79
N ILE A 84 12.01 13.09 3.94
CA ILE A 84 12.50 13.93 2.83
C ILE A 84 13.91 13.52 2.44
N SER A 85 14.82 13.32 3.39
CA SER A 85 16.18 12.88 3.11
C SER A 85 16.22 11.55 2.36
N GLU A 86 15.39 10.58 2.74
CA GLU A 86 15.29 9.31 2.03
C GLU A 86 14.70 9.47 0.62
N THR A 87 13.60 10.21 0.50
CA THR A 87 12.89 10.40 -0.78
C THR A 87 13.77 11.13 -1.79
N VAL A 88 14.44 12.19 -1.36
CA VAL A 88 15.36 12.96 -2.20
C VAL A 88 16.54 12.10 -2.64
N ARG A 89 17.13 11.31 -1.73
CA ARG A 89 18.21 10.37 -2.08
C ARG A 89 17.76 9.36 -3.15
N ARG A 90 16.57 8.76 -3.00
CA ARG A 90 16.01 7.84 -4.00
C ARG A 90 15.77 8.53 -5.34
N ALA A 91 15.20 9.73 -5.34
CA ALA A 91 14.96 10.51 -6.55
C ALA A 91 16.28 10.85 -7.27
N ASN A 92 17.31 11.25 -6.54
CA ASN A 92 18.64 11.51 -7.06
C ASN A 92 19.27 10.26 -7.68
N ILE A 93 19.09 9.07 -7.10
CA ILE A 93 19.55 7.80 -7.70
C ILE A 93 18.86 7.57 -9.06
N VAL A 94 17.54 7.78 -9.15
CA VAL A 94 16.78 7.58 -10.40
C VAL A 94 17.22 8.58 -11.47
N VAL A 95 17.39 9.86 -11.12
CA VAL A 95 17.87 10.88 -12.06
C VAL A 95 19.29 10.56 -12.54
N GLN A 96 20.17 10.13 -11.63
CA GLN A 96 21.53 9.70 -12.00
C GLN A 96 21.53 8.46 -12.90
N GLN A 97 20.61 7.51 -12.70
CA GLN A 97 20.47 6.33 -13.57
C GLN A 97 19.90 6.70 -14.95
N ASN A 98 18.88 7.56 -15.00
CA ASN A 98 18.29 8.03 -16.26
C ASN A 98 19.30 8.86 -17.07
N ASN A 99 20.04 9.75 -16.44
CA ASN A 99 21.09 10.53 -17.10
C ASN A 99 22.22 9.64 -17.66
N LYS A 100 22.53 8.50 -17.00
CA LYS A 100 23.45 7.48 -17.54
C LYS A 100 22.86 6.69 -18.72
N ASN A 101 21.56 6.44 -18.72
CA ASN A 101 20.88 5.69 -19.78
C ASN A 101 20.56 6.54 -21.03
N GLU A 102 20.25 7.83 -20.88
CA GLU A 102 20.06 8.73 -22.02
C GLU A 102 21.36 8.97 -22.78
N SER A 103 22.49 9.18 -22.09
CA SER A 103 23.79 9.29 -22.77
C SER A 103 24.15 8.00 -23.50
N SER A 104 24.02 6.84 -22.85
CA SER A 104 24.47 5.56 -23.45
C SER A 104 23.59 5.03 -24.59
N SER A 105 22.27 5.25 -24.55
CA SER A 105 21.36 4.77 -25.61
C SER A 105 21.39 5.64 -26.86
N VAL A 106 21.49 6.97 -26.70
CA VAL A 106 21.66 7.93 -27.79
C VAL A 106 23.04 7.77 -28.41
N ASP A 107 24.09 7.63 -27.59
CA ASP A 107 25.46 7.46 -28.08
C ASP A 107 25.63 6.13 -28.83
N ALA A 108 25.08 5.02 -28.31
CA ALA A 108 25.22 3.71 -28.96
C ALA A 108 24.52 3.60 -30.32
N GLN A 109 23.46 4.37 -30.56
CA GLN A 109 22.68 4.31 -31.80
C GLN A 109 23.07 5.40 -32.80
N ILE A 110 23.37 6.62 -32.33
CA ILE A 110 23.59 7.78 -33.20
C ILE A 110 25.07 7.93 -33.57
N VAL A 111 26.00 7.65 -32.66
CA VAL A 111 27.44 7.83 -32.91
C VAL A 111 27.97 6.93 -34.05
N PRO A 112 27.60 5.64 -34.15
CA PRO A 112 28.05 4.82 -35.28
C PRO A 112 27.52 5.33 -36.63
N VAL A 113 26.30 5.88 -36.66
CA VAL A 113 25.68 6.44 -37.87
C VAL A 113 26.35 7.77 -38.25
N LEU A 114 26.61 8.65 -37.28
CA LEU A 114 27.32 9.92 -37.51
C LEU A 114 28.76 9.69 -37.96
N ASP A 115 29.47 8.73 -37.38
CA ASP A 115 30.82 8.38 -37.81
C ASP A 115 30.81 7.73 -39.20
N LEU A 116 29.84 6.86 -39.50
CA LEU A 116 29.64 6.32 -40.85
C LEU A 116 29.37 7.43 -41.87
N MET A 117 28.51 8.40 -41.54
CA MET A 117 28.24 9.57 -42.40
C MET A 117 29.48 10.45 -42.56
N ALA A 118 30.25 10.66 -41.49
CA ALA A 118 31.50 11.41 -41.54
C ALA A 118 32.53 10.73 -42.47
N ASP A 119 32.63 9.40 -42.43
CA ASP A 119 33.49 8.62 -43.32
C ASP A 119 32.99 8.62 -44.77
N LEU A 120 31.67 8.48 -44.98
CA LEU A 120 31.05 8.44 -46.30
C LEU A 120 31.19 9.78 -47.06
N PHE A 121 31.10 10.89 -46.34
CA PHE A 121 31.17 12.24 -46.91
C PHE A 121 32.53 12.94 -46.67
N ASN A 122 33.50 12.23 -46.10
CA ASN A 122 34.84 12.73 -45.77
C ASN A 122 34.83 14.00 -44.88
N LEU A 123 33.85 14.08 -43.96
CA LEU A 123 33.63 15.19 -43.04
C LEU A 123 34.29 14.89 -41.68
N ASN A 124 35.62 14.84 -41.69
CA ASN A 124 36.45 14.49 -40.52
C ASN A 124 36.18 15.36 -39.26
N THR A 125 35.59 16.55 -39.43
CA THR A 125 35.19 17.46 -38.35
C THR A 125 33.90 17.06 -37.63
N MET A 126 33.18 16.03 -38.08
CA MET A 126 31.96 15.50 -37.43
C MET A 126 32.16 14.17 -36.71
N ARG A 127 33.37 13.59 -36.76
CA ARG A 127 33.68 12.32 -36.09
C ARG A 127 33.68 12.45 -34.56
N VAL A 128 32.97 11.56 -33.86
CA VAL A 128 32.64 11.68 -32.42
C VAL A 128 33.48 10.73 -31.55
N ASN A 129 33.75 9.50 -32.00
CA ASN A 129 34.46 8.48 -31.18
C ASN A 129 35.85 8.90 -30.68
N GLY A 130 36.61 9.68 -31.46
CA GLY A 130 37.94 10.16 -31.07
C GLY A 130 37.94 11.38 -30.14
N ARG A 131 36.83 12.13 -30.09
CA ARG A 131 36.69 13.31 -29.23
C ARG A 131 36.23 12.94 -27.83
N HIS A 132 35.33 11.98 -27.67
CA HIS A 132 34.82 11.57 -26.36
C HIS A 132 35.90 10.85 -25.53
N ALA A 133 36.62 9.88 -26.09
CA ALA A 133 37.72 9.21 -25.38
C ALA A 133 38.81 10.18 -24.92
N ARG A 134 39.09 11.24 -25.70
CA ARG A 134 40.07 12.27 -25.36
C ARG A 134 39.54 13.25 -24.30
N LYS A 135 38.25 13.60 -24.35
CA LYS A 135 37.57 14.47 -23.37
C LYS A 135 37.41 13.76 -22.02
N GLU A 136 37.09 12.47 -22.03
CA GLU A 136 36.95 11.63 -20.84
C GLU A 136 38.31 11.30 -20.20
N ALA A 137 39.34 11.02 -21.01
CA ALA A 137 40.71 10.89 -20.52
C ALA A 137 41.25 12.21 -19.93
N GLN A 138 40.98 13.35 -20.57
CA GLN A 138 41.31 14.67 -20.01
C GLN A 138 40.54 14.93 -18.70
N ARG A 139 39.24 14.67 -18.66
CA ARG A 139 38.43 14.83 -17.44
C ARG A 139 38.97 13.98 -16.29
N ASN A 140 39.23 12.70 -16.52
CA ASN A 140 39.81 11.79 -15.52
C ASN A 140 41.21 12.23 -15.06
N PHE A 141 42.02 12.78 -15.97
CA PHE A 141 43.33 13.33 -15.64
C PHE A 141 43.21 14.56 -14.73
N TYR A 142 42.31 15.50 -15.05
CA TYR A 142 42.12 16.69 -14.20
C TYR A 142 41.46 16.34 -12.86
N GLU A 143 40.39 15.53 -12.84
CA GLU A 143 39.69 15.15 -11.61
C GLU A 143 40.59 14.46 -10.58
N ARG A 144 41.49 13.57 -11.03
CA ARG A 144 42.41 12.86 -10.13
C ARG A 144 43.56 13.73 -9.63
N ASN A 145 43.96 14.73 -10.41
CA ASN A 145 45.18 15.50 -10.14
C ASN A 145 44.90 16.96 -9.75
N ILE A 146 43.65 17.43 -9.70
CA ILE A 146 43.33 18.86 -9.44
C ILE A 146 43.84 19.33 -8.07
N GLY A 147 43.76 18.47 -7.04
CA GLY A 147 44.27 18.77 -5.70
C GLY A 147 45.80 18.89 -5.67
N GLU A 148 46.49 18.00 -6.39
CA GLU A 148 47.96 18.04 -6.52
C GLU A 148 48.43 19.23 -7.36
N LEU A 149 47.71 19.55 -8.44
CA LEU A 149 47.97 20.71 -9.30
C LEU A 149 47.73 22.03 -8.55
N GLY A 150 46.71 22.11 -7.70
CA GLY A 150 46.47 23.26 -6.82
C GLY A 150 47.56 23.45 -5.77
N LEU A 151 48.00 22.35 -5.14
CA LEU A 151 49.13 22.38 -4.21
C LEU A 151 50.44 22.83 -4.89
N PHE A 152 50.68 22.33 -6.10
CA PHE A 152 51.84 22.71 -6.92
C PHE A 152 51.77 24.19 -7.32
N ALA A 153 50.61 24.68 -7.74
CA ALA A 153 50.40 26.07 -8.13
C ALA A 153 50.72 27.03 -6.96
N SER A 154 50.23 26.72 -5.76
CA SER A 154 50.47 27.52 -4.56
C SER A 154 51.91 27.42 -4.03
N LEU A 155 52.57 26.26 -4.15
CA LEU A 155 53.97 26.08 -3.76
C LEU A 155 54.94 26.87 -4.66
N PHE A 156 54.63 27.01 -5.95
CA PHE A 156 55.50 27.66 -6.94
C PHE A 156 55.01 29.06 -7.37
N SER A 157 53.99 29.61 -6.71
CA SER A 157 53.43 30.96 -6.96
C SER A 157 53.11 31.22 -8.44
N GLN A 158 52.60 30.21 -9.15
CA GLN A 158 52.20 30.37 -10.55
C GLN A 158 50.75 30.87 -10.66
N ILE A 159 50.62 32.18 -10.78
CA ILE A 159 49.33 32.91 -10.85
C ILE A 159 48.43 32.35 -11.97
N ASP A 160 48.98 32.08 -13.15
CA ASP A 160 48.22 31.55 -14.30
C ASP A 160 47.67 30.14 -14.05
N LEU A 161 48.39 29.31 -13.28
CA LEU A 161 47.98 27.94 -12.96
C LEU A 161 46.94 27.93 -11.83
N GLU A 162 47.07 28.80 -10.83
CA GLU A 162 46.05 29.00 -9.78
C GLU A 162 44.73 29.49 -10.37
N GLU A 163 44.78 30.47 -11.30
CA GLU A 163 43.60 30.99 -11.97
C GLU A 163 42.95 29.94 -12.88
N ALA A 164 43.75 29.13 -13.59
CA ALA A 164 43.25 28.03 -14.40
C ALA A 164 42.60 26.92 -13.55
N VAL A 165 43.19 26.55 -12.41
CA VAL A 165 42.61 25.59 -11.45
C VAL A 165 41.32 26.15 -10.85
N ALA A 166 41.28 27.42 -10.45
CA ALA A 166 40.07 28.06 -9.94
C ALA A 166 38.96 28.11 -11.00
N HIS A 167 39.28 28.47 -12.25
CA HIS A 167 38.33 28.47 -13.36
C HIS A 167 37.80 27.07 -13.68
N TYR A 168 38.67 26.05 -13.67
CA TYR A 168 38.27 24.66 -13.89
C TYR A 168 37.36 24.16 -12.76
N THR A 169 37.70 24.46 -11.50
CA THR A 169 36.93 24.07 -10.31
C THR A 169 35.55 24.74 -10.28
N THR A 170 35.47 26.03 -10.65
CA THR A 170 34.21 26.79 -10.72
C THR A 170 33.31 26.31 -11.87
N ARG A 171 33.89 25.99 -13.04
CA ARG A 171 33.15 25.35 -14.15
C ARG A 171 32.70 23.94 -13.79
N HIS A 172 33.58 23.15 -13.17
CA HIS A 172 33.24 21.78 -12.78
C HIS A 172 32.25 21.74 -11.63
N GLN A 173 32.22 22.70 -10.70
CA GLN A 173 31.13 22.78 -9.72
C GLN A 173 29.76 23.04 -10.38
N LYS A 174 29.73 23.77 -11.51
CA LYS A 174 28.51 23.92 -12.33
C LYS A 174 28.17 22.68 -13.18
N ASP A 175 29.16 21.92 -13.64
CA ASP A 175 28.95 20.69 -14.43
C ASP A 175 28.78 19.42 -13.56
N THR A 176 29.24 19.42 -12.30
CA THR A 176 29.08 18.33 -11.32
C THR A 176 27.93 18.55 -10.34
N SER A 177 27.36 19.76 -10.28
CA SER A 177 25.95 19.91 -9.91
C SER A 177 25.08 19.39 -11.07
N GLY A 178 25.19 18.09 -11.38
CA GLY A 178 24.11 17.43 -12.11
C GLY A 178 22.80 17.73 -11.38
N GLU A 179 21.70 17.90 -12.09
CA GLU A 179 20.41 18.30 -11.52
C GLU A 179 20.09 17.49 -10.25
N VAL A 180 20.43 18.06 -9.09
CA VAL A 180 20.15 17.42 -7.80
C VAL A 180 18.71 17.74 -7.53
N VAL A 181 17.88 16.70 -7.52
CA VAL A 181 16.51 16.78 -7.04
C VAL A 181 16.57 17.18 -5.59
N GLU A 182 15.73 18.14 -5.21
CA GLU A 182 15.58 18.63 -3.85
C GLU A 182 14.11 18.48 -3.43
N GLY A 183 13.87 18.44 -2.12
CA GLY A 183 12.55 18.21 -1.55
C GLY A 183 12.24 19.19 -0.43
N ALA A 184 10.96 19.50 -0.25
CA ALA A 184 10.49 20.34 0.84
C ALA A 184 9.21 19.75 1.44
N LEU A 185 9.00 19.99 2.74
CA LEU A 185 7.80 19.59 3.46
C LEU A 185 7.45 20.65 4.48
N ILE A 186 6.16 20.98 4.56
CA ILE A 186 5.58 21.74 5.64
C ILE A 186 4.25 21.10 6.03
N ALA A 187 4.00 20.99 7.33
CA ALA A 187 2.77 20.44 7.86
C ALA A 187 2.12 21.42 8.83
N LEU A 188 0.82 21.60 8.68
CA LEU A 188 -0.02 22.43 9.55
C LEU A 188 -0.98 21.52 10.31
N ASP A 189 -1.16 21.77 11.60
CA ASP A 189 -2.13 21.05 12.42
C ASP A 189 -3.55 21.59 12.21
N HIS A 190 -4.49 20.66 12.12
CA HIS A 190 -5.93 20.91 12.01
C HIS A 190 -6.75 19.92 12.86
N SER A 191 -6.10 19.24 13.81
CA SER A 191 -6.71 18.18 14.63
C SER A 191 -7.60 18.71 15.76
N SER A 192 -7.26 19.87 16.31
CA SER A 192 -7.99 20.54 17.40
C SER A 192 -8.15 22.02 17.12
N PRO A 193 -9.26 22.66 17.52
CA PRO A 193 -9.40 24.11 17.48
C PRO A 193 -8.28 24.86 18.21
N SER A 194 -7.66 24.25 19.23
CA SER A 194 -6.60 24.87 20.02
C SER A 194 -5.21 24.87 19.36
N THR A 195 -5.02 24.03 18.34
CA THR A 195 -3.73 23.88 17.62
C THR A 195 -3.87 24.18 16.12
N LEU A 196 -5.05 24.64 15.71
CA LEU A 196 -5.36 24.96 14.33
C LEU A 196 -4.35 25.98 13.76
N GLY A 197 -3.67 25.59 12.69
CA GLY A 197 -2.70 26.42 11.98
C GLY A 197 -1.28 26.32 12.54
N TYR A 198 -1.03 25.49 13.55
CA TYR A 198 0.32 25.28 14.08
C TYR A 198 1.22 24.66 13.03
N ILE A 199 2.37 25.26 12.77
CA ILE A 199 3.43 24.64 11.98
C ILE A 199 4.08 23.58 12.86
N VAL A 200 3.79 22.31 12.59
CA VAL A 200 4.27 21.17 13.39
C VAL A 200 5.58 20.60 12.86
N SER A 201 5.87 20.74 11.57
CA SER A 201 7.14 20.36 10.96
C SER A 201 7.43 21.22 9.72
N MET A 202 8.72 21.51 9.49
CA MET A 202 9.22 22.26 8.34
C MET A 202 10.60 21.75 7.90
N VAL A 203 10.70 21.32 6.63
CA VAL A 203 11.93 20.85 5.99
C VAL A 203 12.09 21.57 4.65
N GLY A 204 13.22 22.25 4.45
CA GLY A 204 13.49 23.09 3.27
C GLY A 204 14.43 22.49 2.22
N GLY A 205 14.98 21.29 2.44
CA GLY A 205 15.96 20.65 1.56
C GLY A 205 16.60 19.38 2.15
N GLU A 206 17.43 18.69 1.36
CA GLU A 206 18.26 17.57 1.82
C GLU A 206 19.41 18.07 2.72
N GLY A 207 19.13 18.10 4.02
CA GLY A 207 20.08 18.53 5.06
C GLY A 207 20.31 20.04 5.09
N PHE A 208 20.97 20.54 6.13
CA PHE A 208 21.23 21.96 6.32
C PHE A 208 22.74 22.20 6.42
N THR A 209 23.34 22.74 5.35
CA THR A 209 24.79 22.96 5.25
C THR A 209 25.09 24.43 4.95
N ALA A 210 26.34 24.85 5.08
CA ALA A 210 26.75 26.23 4.74
C ALA A 210 26.37 26.65 3.31
N ASN A 211 26.24 25.68 2.39
CA ASN A 211 25.90 25.90 0.99
C ASN A 211 24.42 25.58 0.67
N ASN A 212 23.62 25.05 1.61
CA ASN A 212 22.21 24.70 1.43
C ASN A 212 21.36 25.19 2.62
N GLN A 213 21.04 26.49 2.63
CA GLN A 213 20.20 27.14 3.64
C GLN A 213 18.87 27.66 3.09
N PHE A 214 18.66 27.55 1.77
CA PHE A 214 17.46 28.06 1.12
C PHE A 214 16.22 27.25 1.54
N ASN A 215 15.28 27.90 2.22
CA ASN A 215 14.08 27.24 2.72
C ASN A 215 13.02 27.09 1.63
N ARG A 216 13.06 25.95 0.92
CA ARG A 216 12.12 25.66 -0.18
C ARG A 216 10.67 25.52 0.28
N ALA A 217 10.41 25.23 1.57
CA ALA A 217 9.03 25.10 2.07
C ALA A 217 8.29 26.44 2.11
N ILE A 218 9.02 27.54 2.33
CA ILE A 218 8.49 28.90 2.40
C ILE A 218 8.79 29.69 1.13
N ASN A 219 10.03 29.66 0.66
CA ASN A 219 10.51 30.53 -0.43
C ASN A 219 10.55 29.82 -1.80
N GLY A 220 10.48 28.49 -1.82
CA GLY A 220 10.60 27.69 -3.04
C GLY A 220 9.33 27.70 -3.87
N HIS A 221 9.27 28.58 -4.86
CA HIS A 221 8.13 28.65 -5.78
C HIS A 221 8.32 27.65 -6.93
N VAL A 222 7.39 26.70 -7.03
CA VAL A 222 7.37 25.68 -8.08
C VAL A 222 5.99 25.62 -8.72
N GLN A 223 5.92 25.12 -9.95
CA GLN A 223 4.64 24.97 -10.64
C GLN A 223 3.73 24.01 -9.85
N ALA A 224 2.57 24.52 -9.40
CA ALA A 224 1.66 23.77 -8.54
C ALA A 224 1.05 22.55 -9.25
N GLY A 225 0.87 22.64 -10.57
CA GLY A 225 0.28 21.59 -11.39
C GLY A 225 -1.14 21.23 -10.92
N SER A 226 -1.45 19.94 -10.90
CA SER A 226 -2.79 19.45 -10.56
C SER A 226 -3.25 19.83 -9.14
N THR A 227 -2.34 20.16 -8.22
CA THR A 227 -2.68 20.59 -6.86
C THR A 227 -3.44 21.91 -6.82
N PHE A 228 -3.41 22.69 -7.91
CA PHE A 228 -4.18 23.92 -8.06
C PHE A 228 -5.66 23.68 -8.38
N LYS A 229 -6.02 22.55 -9.00
CA LYS A 229 -7.40 22.27 -9.45
C LYS A 229 -8.43 22.34 -8.33
N PRO A 230 -8.20 21.75 -7.14
CA PRO A 230 -9.17 21.80 -6.06
C PRO A 230 -9.56 23.21 -5.64
N LEU A 231 -8.66 24.20 -5.77
CA LEU A 231 -8.91 25.58 -5.35
C LEU A 231 -10.07 26.21 -6.13
N PHE A 232 -10.02 26.14 -7.47
CA PHE A 232 -11.08 26.71 -8.30
C PHE A 232 -12.28 25.75 -8.46
N TYR A 233 -12.10 24.44 -8.30
CA TYR A 233 -13.23 23.51 -8.23
C TYR A 233 -14.09 23.77 -6.99
N ALA A 234 -13.48 24.04 -5.84
CA ALA A 234 -14.20 24.44 -4.63
C ALA A 234 -14.98 25.74 -4.87
N ALA A 235 -14.37 26.73 -5.51
CA ALA A 235 -15.04 27.98 -5.88
C ALA A 235 -16.23 27.75 -6.85
N ALA A 236 -16.08 26.85 -7.82
CA ALA A 236 -17.14 26.52 -8.78
C ALA A 236 -18.35 25.82 -8.13
N LEU A 237 -18.08 24.94 -7.15
CA LEU A 237 -19.11 24.30 -6.31
C LEU A 237 -19.80 25.34 -5.40
N ASP A 238 -19.02 26.23 -4.79
CA ASP A 238 -19.51 27.25 -3.87
C ASP A 238 -20.44 28.27 -4.56
N LYS A 239 -20.04 28.73 -5.75
CA LYS A 239 -20.85 29.60 -6.63
C LYS A 239 -21.99 28.85 -7.32
N LYS A 240 -22.13 27.53 -7.09
CA LYS A 240 -23.14 26.66 -7.71
C LYS A 240 -23.13 26.70 -9.25
N LYS A 241 -21.98 26.99 -9.86
CA LYS A 241 -21.79 26.96 -11.32
C LYS A 241 -21.76 25.52 -11.84
N VAL A 242 -21.34 24.61 -10.97
CA VAL A 242 -21.30 23.17 -11.19
C VAL A 242 -21.70 22.46 -9.90
N ASN A 243 -22.05 21.17 -9.99
CA ASN A 243 -22.28 20.31 -8.84
C ASN A 243 -21.50 18.99 -9.02
N THR A 244 -21.46 18.14 -7.99
CA THR A 244 -20.66 16.91 -8.03
C THR A 244 -21.12 15.90 -9.08
N ALA A 245 -22.37 15.98 -9.53
CA ALA A 245 -22.96 15.13 -10.56
C ALA A 245 -22.98 15.80 -11.94
N THR A 246 -22.38 16.98 -12.11
CA THR A 246 -22.26 17.64 -13.40
C THR A 246 -21.48 16.73 -14.35
N LEU A 247 -22.09 16.44 -15.50
CA LEU A 247 -21.49 15.61 -16.54
C LEU A 247 -20.55 16.47 -17.39
N LEU A 248 -19.28 16.08 -17.44
CA LEU A 248 -18.22 16.75 -18.20
C LEU A 248 -17.73 15.81 -19.30
N ILE A 249 -17.35 16.40 -20.44
CA ILE A 249 -16.81 15.64 -21.58
C ILE A 249 -15.28 15.70 -21.53
N ASP A 250 -14.67 14.54 -21.38
CA ASP A 250 -13.25 14.24 -21.52
C ASP A 250 -13.00 13.56 -22.87
N SER A 251 -12.77 14.37 -23.90
CA SER A 251 -12.46 13.93 -25.27
C SER A 251 -11.40 14.85 -25.87
N PRO A 252 -10.59 14.40 -26.84
CA PRO A 252 -9.64 15.26 -27.53
C PRO A 252 -10.38 16.47 -28.10
N ILE A 253 -9.98 17.66 -27.67
CA ILE A 253 -10.60 18.91 -28.11
C ILE A 253 -9.51 19.97 -28.21
N ALA A 254 -9.61 20.78 -29.26
CA ALA A 254 -8.79 21.96 -29.44
C ALA A 254 -9.57 23.19 -28.98
N PHE A 255 -8.97 24.01 -28.14
CA PHE A 255 -9.52 25.28 -27.71
C PHE A 255 -8.92 26.39 -28.55
N GLN A 256 -9.78 27.23 -29.12
CA GLN A 256 -9.34 28.45 -29.81
C GLN A 256 -9.04 29.51 -28.73
N VAL A 257 -7.78 29.98 -28.69
CA VAL A 257 -7.32 30.96 -27.69
C VAL A 257 -7.63 32.39 -28.17
N ASP A 258 -7.51 32.65 -29.48
CA ASP A 258 -7.84 33.91 -30.15
C ASP A 258 -8.06 33.71 -31.68
N GLU A 259 -8.59 34.72 -32.39
CA GLU A 259 -8.92 34.64 -33.85
C GLU A 259 -7.69 34.40 -34.75
N TYR A 260 -6.47 34.60 -34.24
CA TYR A 260 -5.21 34.54 -34.98
C TYR A 260 -4.14 33.58 -34.38
N SER A 261 -4.47 32.84 -33.32
CA SER A 261 -3.54 31.98 -32.57
C SER A 261 -3.58 30.50 -32.95
N GLU A 262 -2.50 29.77 -32.62
CA GLU A 262 -2.47 28.31 -32.61
C GLU A 262 -3.56 27.70 -31.71
N LEU A 263 -4.08 26.54 -32.13
CA LEU A 263 -5.06 25.76 -31.39
C LEU A 263 -4.43 25.17 -30.12
N TYR A 264 -4.98 25.47 -28.94
CA TYR A 264 -4.53 24.85 -27.69
C TYR A 264 -5.13 23.45 -27.54
N THR A 265 -4.29 22.42 -27.58
CA THR A 265 -4.67 21.00 -27.52
C THR A 265 -4.17 20.32 -26.24
N PRO A 266 -4.88 20.50 -25.11
CA PRO A 266 -4.49 19.90 -23.84
C PRO A 266 -4.69 18.37 -23.86
N ASN A 267 -3.67 17.65 -23.38
CA ASN A 267 -3.74 16.20 -23.20
C ASN A 267 -3.88 15.85 -21.72
N ASN A 268 -4.60 14.77 -21.42
CA ASN A 268 -4.52 14.15 -20.09
C ASN A 268 -3.13 13.56 -19.89
N PHE A 269 -2.67 13.45 -18.64
CA PHE A 269 -1.33 12.97 -18.30
C PHE A 269 -0.96 11.62 -18.94
N LYS A 270 -1.95 10.73 -19.16
CA LYS A 270 -1.76 9.41 -19.80
C LYS A 270 -2.05 9.37 -21.30
N GLY A 271 -2.47 10.47 -21.91
CA GLY A 271 -2.95 10.48 -23.30
C GLY A 271 -4.23 9.66 -23.53
N GLU A 272 -4.97 9.32 -22.48
CA GLU A 272 -6.23 8.58 -22.53
C GLU A 272 -7.42 9.51 -22.27
N TRP A 273 -8.55 9.24 -22.91
CA TRP A 273 -9.81 9.97 -22.76
C TRP A 273 -10.93 9.04 -22.32
N ARG A 274 -11.78 9.52 -21.41
CA ARG A 274 -12.84 8.72 -20.78
C ARG A 274 -14.24 9.00 -21.30
N GLY A 275 -14.41 9.93 -22.23
CA GLY A 275 -15.72 10.32 -22.73
C GLY A 275 -16.48 11.12 -21.67
N GLN A 276 -17.71 10.72 -21.34
CA GLN A 276 -18.50 11.42 -20.33
C GLN A 276 -18.11 10.98 -18.92
N VAL A 277 -17.78 11.95 -18.06
CA VAL A 277 -17.34 11.73 -16.68
C VAL A 277 -18.07 12.67 -15.73
N LEU A 278 -18.34 12.24 -14.51
CA LEU A 278 -18.88 13.13 -13.49
C LEU A 278 -17.80 14.07 -12.97
N LEU A 279 -18.16 15.30 -12.55
CA LEU A 279 -17.21 16.26 -11.99
C LEU A 279 -16.38 15.68 -10.84
N ARG A 280 -17.01 14.91 -9.95
CA ARG A 280 -16.30 14.24 -8.86
C ARG A 280 -15.23 13.25 -9.34
N GLU A 281 -15.51 12.51 -10.41
CA GLU A 281 -14.57 11.56 -11.00
C GLU A 281 -13.46 12.30 -11.72
N ALA A 282 -13.82 13.37 -12.44
CA ALA A 282 -12.89 14.20 -13.18
C ALA A 282 -11.84 14.84 -12.25
N LEU A 283 -12.25 15.38 -11.10
CA LEU A 283 -11.31 15.92 -10.12
C LEU A 283 -10.52 14.81 -9.41
N ALA A 284 -11.16 13.72 -9.00
CA ALA A 284 -10.48 12.60 -8.32
C ALA A 284 -9.40 11.94 -9.19
N LEU A 285 -9.63 11.93 -10.51
CA LEU A 285 -8.70 11.45 -11.53
C LEU A 285 -7.82 12.56 -12.11
N SER A 286 -7.93 13.80 -11.61
CA SER A 286 -7.21 14.97 -12.12
C SER A 286 -7.19 15.08 -13.65
N LEU A 287 -8.34 14.90 -14.31
CA LEU A 287 -8.44 15.01 -15.78
C LEU A 287 -8.24 16.47 -16.20
N ASN A 288 -7.49 16.71 -17.28
CA ASN A 288 -7.13 18.07 -17.71
C ASN A 288 -8.27 18.74 -18.49
N ILE A 289 -8.92 18.00 -19.39
CA ILE A 289 -9.96 18.57 -20.27
C ILE A 289 -11.21 18.97 -19.48
N PRO A 290 -11.77 18.13 -18.58
CA PRO A 290 -12.83 18.55 -17.68
C PRO A 290 -12.44 19.75 -16.79
N SER A 291 -11.18 19.83 -16.35
CA SER A 291 -10.65 20.95 -15.55
C SER A 291 -10.81 22.29 -16.25
N ILE A 292 -10.49 22.34 -17.55
CA ILE A 292 -10.64 23.54 -18.36
C ILE A 292 -12.10 23.94 -18.47
N ARG A 293 -13.01 22.97 -18.67
CA ARG A 293 -14.46 23.25 -18.74
C ARG A 293 -15.00 23.81 -17.43
N VAL A 294 -14.53 23.30 -16.29
CA VAL A 294 -14.91 23.85 -14.96
C VAL A 294 -14.39 25.27 -14.80
N LEU A 295 -13.15 25.55 -15.22
CA LEU A 295 -12.60 26.90 -15.20
C LEU A 295 -13.39 27.86 -16.11
N GLN A 296 -13.77 27.42 -17.31
CA GLN A 296 -14.61 28.21 -18.22
C GLN A 296 -16.00 28.48 -17.64
N ALA A 297 -16.60 27.50 -16.95
CA ALA A 297 -17.91 27.66 -16.32
C ALA A 297 -17.89 28.62 -15.11
N LEU A 298 -16.77 28.66 -14.37
CA LEU A 298 -16.56 29.57 -13.25
C LEU A 298 -16.19 30.99 -13.73
N GLY A 299 -15.29 31.09 -14.70
CA GLY A 299 -14.66 32.34 -15.14
C GLY A 299 -13.33 32.61 -14.44
N PHE A 300 -12.42 33.30 -15.13
CA PHE A 300 -11.07 33.60 -14.63
C PHE A 300 -11.08 34.49 -13.38
N ASP A 301 -11.92 35.52 -13.34
CA ASP A 301 -11.93 36.48 -12.23
C ASP A 301 -12.35 35.84 -10.91
N ASP A 302 -13.40 35.02 -10.92
CA ASP A 302 -13.84 34.26 -9.74
C ASP A 302 -12.80 33.20 -9.33
N ALA A 303 -12.21 32.49 -10.30
CA ALA A 303 -11.18 31.49 -10.02
C ALA A 303 -9.94 32.10 -9.34
N ILE A 304 -9.46 33.24 -9.88
CA ILE A 304 -8.31 33.95 -9.34
C ILE A 304 -8.65 34.55 -7.97
N SER A 305 -9.82 35.16 -7.80
CA SER A 305 -10.24 35.76 -6.53
C SER A 305 -10.32 34.74 -5.39
N TYR A 306 -10.86 33.54 -5.63
CA TYR A 306 -10.87 32.47 -4.61
C TYR A 306 -9.48 31.92 -4.35
N ALA A 307 -8.69 31.67 -5.42
CA ALA A 307 -7.34 31.15 -5.28
C ALA A 307 -6.44 32.09 -4.47
N THR A 308 -6.46 33.40 -4.74
CA THR A 308 -5.62 34.38 -4.03
C THR A 308 -6.00 34.49 -2.55
N ARG A 309 -7.30 34.42 -2.21
CA ARG A 309 -7.78 34.34 -0.82
C ARG A 309 -7.32 33.06 -0.12
N LEU A 310 -7.43 31.90 -0.78
CA LEU A 310 -7.01 30.61 -0.21
C LEU A 310 -5.49 30.50 -0.03
N LEU A 311 -4.72 31.12 -0.93
CA LEU A 311 -3.25 31.07 -0.94
C LEU A 311 -2.58 32.23 -0.19
N HIS A 312 -3.37 33.15 0.37
CA HIS A 312 -2.91 34.38 1.04
C HIS A 312 -2.05 35.30 0.15
N VAL A 313 -2.33 35.33 -1.16
CA VAL A 313 -1.64 36.21 -2.12
C VAL A 313 -2.42 37.52 -2.25
N SER A 314 -1.84 38.63 -1.78
CA SER A 314 -2.51 39.94 -1.76
C SER A 314 -1.87 40.99 -2.67
N ASP A 315 -0.59 40.82 -3.04
CA ASP A 315 0.14 41.79 -3.88
C ASP A 315 -0.35 41.76 -5.35
N PRO A 316 -0.86 42.88 -5.90
CA PRO A 316 -1.40 42.92 -7.26
C PRO A 316 -0.39 42.54 -8.35
N GLN A 317 0.90 42.86 -8.18
CA GLN A 317 1.93 42.51 -9.17
C GLN A 317 2.19 41.01 -9.18
N SER A 318 2.27 40.39 -8.00
CA SER A 318 2.41 38.95 -7.83
C SER A 318 1.20 38.20 -8.39
N ILE A 319 -0.03 38.70 -8.15
CA ILE A 319 -1.26 38.10 -8.70
C ILE A 319 -1.23 38.08 -10.23
N ALA A 320 -0.84 39.20 -10.87
CA ALA A 320 -0.77 39.30 -12.32
C ALA A 320 0.28 38.35 -12.94
N ARG A 321 1.37 38.09 -12.20
CA ARG A 321 2.46 37.20 -12.63
C ARG A 321 2.11 35.72 -12.44
N GLU A 322 1.51 35.36 -11.31
CA GLU A 322 1.30 33.97 -10.90
C GLU A 322 -0.02 33.37 -11.42
N PHE A 323 -1.01 34.21 -11.75
CA PHE A 323 -2.32 33.77 -12.21
C PHE A 323 -2.66 34.35 -13.59
N PRO A 324 -2.04 33.86 -14.67
CA PRO A 324 -2.34 34.32 -16.01
C PRO A 324 -3.79 33.99 -16.38
N LYS A 325 -4.49 34.94 -17.02
CA LYS A 325 -5.85 34.75 -17.56
C LYS A 325 -5.82 33.93 -18.85
N ALA A 326 -5.34 32.69 -18.76
CA ALA A 326 -5.19 31.77 -19.88
C ALA A 326 -5.65 30.36 -19.48
N LEU A 327 -6.16 29.58 -20.43
CA LEU A 327 -6.66 28.22 -20.19
C LEU A 327 -5.67 27.28 -19.46
N PRO A 328 -4.33 27.37 -19.66
CA PRO A 328 -3.37 26.61 -18.89
C PRO A 328 -3.45 26.79 -17.37
N LEU A 329 -4.08 27.87 -16.88
CA LEU A 329 -4.36 28.06 -15.44
C LEU A 329 -5.14 26.87 -14.85
N ALA A 330 -6.04 26.24 -15.62
CA ALA A 330 -6.79 25.06 -15.18
C ALA A 330 -5.93 23.81 -14.93
N LEU A 331 -4.66 23.84 -15.37
CA LEU A 331 -3.68 22.78 -15.18
C LEU A 331 -2.65 23.15 -14.09
N GLY A 332 -2.75 24.34 -13.49
CA GLY A 332 -1.88 24.83 -12.44
C GLY A 332 -0.50 25.26 -12.92
N VAL A 333 -0.44 26.09 -13.95
CA VAL A 333 0.80 26.78 -14.37
C VAL A 333 1.29 27.84 -13.37
N SER A 334 0.52 28.10 -12.32
CA SER A 334 0.90 29.01 -11.23
C SER A 334 2.08 28.48 -10.44
N SER A 335 3.06 29.35 -10.19
CA SER A 335 4.22 29.06 -9.36
C SER A 335 3.90 29.41 -7.91
N LEU A 336 3.83 28.42 -7.03
CA LEU A 336 3.39 28.57 -5.63
C LEU A 336 4.40 27.93 -4.68
N ALA A 337 4.49 28.47 -3.47
CA ALA A 337 5.26 27.88 -2.38
C ALA A 337 4.46 26.78 -1.66
N PRO A 338 5.12 25.73 -1.13
CA PRO A 338 4.47 24.66 -0.37
C PRO A 338 3.59 25.16 0.79
N VAL A 339 4.02 26.20 1.50
CA VAL A 339 3.23 26.82 2.59
C VAL A 339 1.89 27.38 2.10
N GLN A 340 1.85 28.00 0.92
CA GLN A 340 0.60 28.56 0.38
C GLN A 340 -0.41 27.45 0.09
N LEU A 341 0.06 26.33 -0.48
CA LEU A 341 -0.77 25.16 -0.69
C LEU A 341 -1.23 24.54 0.64
N ALA A 342 -0.34 24.44 1.63
CA ALA A 342 -0.70 23.91 2.95
C ALA A 342 -1.81 24.74 3.62
N ILE A 343 -1.72 26.07 3.55
CA ILE A 343 -2.76 26.99 4.03
C ILE A 343 -4.08 26.73 3.29
N ALA A 344 -4.06 26.74 1.95
CA ALA A 344 -5.25 26.58 1.13
C ALA A 344 -6.00 25.25 1.40
N TYR A 345 -5.27 24.16 1.56
CA TYR A 345 -5.87 22.86 1.88
C TYR A 345 -6.33 22.77 3.34
N SER A 346 -5.67 23.48 4.25
CA SER A 346 -6.12 23.57 5.65
C SER A 346 -7.45 24.32 5.78
N VAL A 347 -7.73 25.29 4.90
CA VAL A 347 -9.07 25.91 4.81
C VAL A 347 -10.14 24.89 4.45
N PHE A 348 -9.85 23.89 3.60
CA PHE A 348 -10.81 22.81 3.30
C PHE A 348 -11.10 21.92 4.51
N ALA A 349 -10.08 21.67 5.33
CA ALA A 349 -10.21 20.92 6.57
C ALA A 349 -10.97 21.71 7.64
N ASN A 350 -10.83 23.04 7.64
CA ASN A 350 -11.46 23.97 8.59
C ASN A 350 -12.84 24.47 8.11
N GLU A 351 -13.63 23.61 7.48
CA GLU A 351 -14.99 23.93 7.01
C GLU A 351 -15.10 25.19 6.13
N GLY A 352 -14.05 25.52 5.38
CA GLY A 352 -13.99 26.69 4.50
C GLY A 352 -13.64 28.00 5.20
N ARG A 353 -13.31 27.96 6.50
CA ARG A 353 -12.86 29.11 7.28
C ARG A 353 -11.35 29.29 7.18
N ASP A 354 -10.93 30.54 7.07
CA ASP A 354 -9.54 30.95 6.91
C ASP A 354 -8.66 30.48 8.08
N ILE A 355 -7.37 30.34 7.80
CA ILE A 355 -6.37 29.87 8.75
C ILE A 355 -5.11 30.73 8.65
N ILE A 356 -4.51 31.06 9.78
CA ILE A 356 -3.21 31.76 9.82
C ILE A 356 -2.19 30.75 10.31
N PRO A 357 -1.09 30.50 9.57
CA PRO A 357 -0.03 29.62 10.07
C PRO A 357 0.66 30.27 11.28
N ILE A 358 0.82 29.51 12.36
CA ILE A 358 1.43 29.96 13.61
C ILE A 358 2.70 29.15 13.83
N ALA A 359 3.84 29.82 13.96
CA ALA A 359 5.12 29.20 14.34
C ALA A 359 5.55 29.54 15.78
N ILE A 360 5.17 30.74 16.26
CA ILE A 360 5.56 31.27 17.58
C ILE A 360 4.32 31.43 18.44
N ARG A 361 4.38 30.85 19.64
CA ARG A 361 3.35 31.01 20.67
C ARG A 361 3.53 32.33 21.40
N TYR A 362 4.69 32.50 22.02
CA TYR A 362 5.10 33.73 22.69
C TYR A 362 6.64 33.81 22.80
N ILE A 363 7.13 35.02 23.06
CA ILE A 363 8.55 35.35 23.19
C ILE A 363 8.80 35.95 24.57
N GLU A 364 9.82 35.48 25.27
CA GLU A 364 10.28 35.99 26.56
C GLU A 364 11.65 36.67 26.42
N ASP A 365 11.85 37.75 27.19
CA ASP A 365 13.18 38.36 27.37
C ASP A 365 14.05 37.56 28.35
N ARG A 366 15.31 37.99 28.52
CA ARG A 366 16.26 37.39 29.47
C ARG A 366 15.77 37.33 30.93
N ASN A 367 14.77 38.15 31.29
CA ASN A 367 14.21 38.23 32.64
C ASN A 367 12.94 37.38 32.79
N GLY A 368 12.51 36.67 31.74
CA GLY A 368 11.28 35.87 31.70
C GLY A 368 10.01 36.71 31.49
N ALA A 369 10.12 37.96 31.08
CA ALA A 369 8.95 38.79 30.75
C ALA A 369 8.50 38.52 29.32
N ILE A 370 7.20 38.23 29.13
CA ILE A 370 6.62 38.03 27.80
C ILE A 370 6.57 39.37 27.05
N ILE A 371 7.33 39.48 25.97
CA ILE A 371 7.42 40.69 25.14
C ILE A 371 6.48 40.65 23.93
N ALA A 372 6.13 39.45 23.45
CA ALA A 372 5.23 39.27 22.31
C ALA A 372 4.44 37.96 22.42
N GLN A 373 3.20 37.96 21.92
CA GLN A 373 2.32 36.78 21.86
C GLN A 373 1.73 36.62 20.44
N PRO A 374 2.51 36.16 19.45
CA PRO A 374 2.04 36.05 18.07
C PRO A 374 0.84 35.12 17.87
N GLU A 375 0.74 34.03 18.63
CA GLU A 375 -0.42 33.13 18.62
C GLU A 375 -1.72 33.90 18.95
N LYS A 376 -1.69 34.72 20.01
CA LYS A 376 -2.85 35.53 20.39
C LYS A 376 -3.21 36.56 19.32
N LEU A 377 -2.21 37.22 18.74
CA LEU A 377 -2.43 38.18 17.65
C LEU A 377 -3.08 37.53 16.43
N ALA A 378 -2.67 36.30 16.08
CA ALA A 378 -3.28 35.55 14.98
C ALA A 378 -4.76 35.22 15.28
N TRP A 379 -5.07 34.77 16.50
CA TRP A 379 -6.45 34.50 16.92
C TRP A 379 -7.30 35.76 16.95
N ASP A 380 -6.78 36.86 17.49
CA ASP A 380 -7.50 38.15 17.52
C ASP A 380 -7.79 38.64 16.11
N LYS A 381 -6.85 38.47 15.17
CA LYS A 381 -7.05 38.77 13.75
C LYS A 381 -8.15 37.92 13.14
N LEU A 382 -8.12 36.59 13.30
CA LEU A 382 -9.15 35.69 12.80
C LEU A 382 -10.54 35.96 13.41
N ASN A 383 -10.59 36.33 14.68
CA ASN A 383 -11.84 36.69 15.36
C ASN A 383 -12.38 38.03 14.88
N SER A 384 -11.52 39.02 14.65
CA SER A 384 -11.91 40.34 14.11
C SER A 384 -12.46 40.27 12.68
N MET A 385 -12.05 39.27 11.90
CA MET A 385 -12.56 39.05 10.55
C MET A 385 -14.02 38.57 10.54
N GLY A 386 -14.53 37.97 11.62
CA GLY A 386 -15.92 37.54 11.74
C GLY A 386 -16.37 36.69 10.55
N SER A 387 -17.42 37.12 9.85
CA SER A 387 -17.92 36.45 8.64
C SER A 387 -16.96 36.50 7.45
N ASN A 388 -16.04 37.47 7.39
CA ASN A 388 -15.06 37.58 6.30
C ASN A 388 -13.98 36.50 6.38
N ALA A 389 -13.82 35.85 7.54
CA ALA A 389 -12.98 34.66 7.67
C ALA A 389 -13.56 33.45 6.93
N GLN A 390 -14.84 33.46 6.54
CA GLN A 390 -15.40 32.40 5.72
C GLN A 390 -15.00 32.62 4.25
N ILE A 391 -14.12 31.77 3.73
CA ILE A 391 -13.67 31.83 2.33
C ILE A 391 -14.60 31.02 1.43
N LEU A 392 -14.94 29.80 1.85
CA LEU A 392 -15.83 28.86 1.16
C LEU A 392 -16.99 28.49 2.06
N SER A 393 -18.15 28.14 1.53
CA SER A 393 -19.21 27.56 2.35
C SER A 393 -18.77 26.21 2.95
N PRO A 394 -19.24 25.86 4.17
CA PRO A 394 -18.99 24.54 4.76
C PRO A 394 -19.41 23.39 3.85
N GLN A 395 -20.46 23.57 3.05
CA GLN A 395 -20.93 22.57 2.08
C GLN A 395 -19.92 22.38 0.94
N ALA A 396 -19.40 23.46 0.35
CA ALA A 396 -18.37 23.35 -0.69
C ALA A 396 -17.09 22.72 -0.15
N SER A 397 -16.70 23.09 1.08
CA SER A 397 -15.55 22.51 1.80
C SER A 397 -15.71 21.01 2.03
N TYR A 398 -16.89 20.57 2.49
CA TYR A 398 -17.17 19.15 2.67
C TYR A 398 -17.12 18.38 1.34
N LEU A 399 -17.74 18.93 0.29
CA LEU A 399 -17.78 18.27 -1.03
C LEU A 399 -16.39 18.12 -1.64
N ILE A 400 -15.53 19.16 -1.55
CA ILE A 400 -14.18 19.09 -2.09
C ILE A 400 -13.33 18.08 -1.30
N THR A 401 -13.40 18.11 0.03
CA THR A 401 -12.68 17.16 0.90
C THR A 401 -13.12 15.72 0.62
N HIS A 402 -14.42 15.46 0.46
CA HIS A 402 -14.94 14.14 0.10
C HIS A 402 -14.47 13.67 -1.29
N ILE A 403 -14.38 14.57 -2.29
CA ILE A 403 -13.82 14.22 -3.60
C ILE A 403 -12.34 13.90 -3.49
N LEU A 404 -11.57 14.68 -2.72
CA LEU A 404 -10.14 14.46 -2.53
C LEU A 404 -9.82 13.15 -1.77
N GLN A 405 -10.68 12.71 -0.84
CA GLN A 405 -10.59 11.38 -0.25
C GLN A 405 -10.64 10.28 -1.32
N THR A 406 -11.44 10.48 -2.38
CA THR A 406 -11.53 9.53 -3.51
C THR A 406 -10.22 9.47 -4.28
N SER A 407 -9.47 10.58 -4.39
CA SER A 407 -8.13 10.64 -5.00
C SER A 407 -7.12 9.75 -4.28
N VAL A 408 -7.23 9.67 -2.95
CA VAL A 408 -6.39 8.82 -2.08
C VAL A 408 -6.84 7.35 -2.14
N ILE A 409 -8.15 7.09 -2.05
CA ILE A 409 -8.71 5.72 -1.97
C ILE A 409 -8.67 5.00 -3.33
N SER A 410 -8.88 5.72 -4.43
CA SER A 410 -9.11 5.14 -5.76
C SER A 410 -8.52 5.92 -6.95
N GLY A 411 -8.03 7.14 -6.74
CA GLY A 411 -7.42 7.99 -7.77
C GLY A 411 -5.90 7.83 -7.91
N TYR A 412 -5.23 8.82 -8.51
CA TYR A 412 -3.80 8.75 -8.84
C TYR A 412 -2.88 8.61 -7.63
N MET A 413 -3.28 9.12 -6.45
CA MET A 413 -2.52 9.00 -5.21
C MET A 413 -2.59 7.59 -4.58
N ARG A 414 -3.48 6.71 -5.07
CA ARG A 414 -3.44 5.30 -4.73
C ARG A 414 -2.18 4.61 -5.26
N TRP A 415 -1.65 5.05 -6.39
CA TRP A 415 -0.49 4.41 -7.01
C TRP A 415 0.76 4.53 -6.12
N PRO A 416 1.12 5.70 -5.55
CA PRO A 416 2.13 5.79 -4.49
C PRO A 416 1.81 4.94 -3.25
N ILE A 417 0.55 4.83 -2.81
CA ILE A 417 0.17 3.92 -1.70
C ILE A 417 0.39 2.44 -2.04
N GLN A 418 0.41 2.10 -3.33
CA GLN A 418 0.77 0.77 -3.84
C GLN A 418 2.24 0.63 -4.24
N SER A 419 3.00 1.73 -4.38
CA SER A 419 4.35 1.79 -4.97
C SER A 419 5.44 2.21 -3.98
N VAL A 420 5.09 2.93 -2.91
CA VAL A 420 5.79 2.84 -1.62
C VAL A 420 5.42 1.46 -1.13
N GLY A 421 6.39 0.54 -1.08
CA GLY A 421 6.18 -0.90 -1.01
C GLY A 421 4.96 -1.28 -0.16
N GLY A 422 4.00 -1.91 -0.84
CA GLY A 422 2.73 -2.24 -0.22
C GLY A 422 2.97 -3.13 0.98
N ILE A 423 2.28 -2.86 2.08
CA ILE A 423 2.34 -3.71 3.25
C ILE A 423 1.93 -5.14 2.82
N ASP A 424 2.84 -6.09 2.99
CA ASP A 424 2.56 -7.50 2.81
C ASP A 424 1.95 -8.06 4.10
N MET A 425 1.23 -9.17 4.00
CA MET A 425 0.57 -9.79 5.13
C MET A 425 0.86 -11.28 5.17
N ALA A 426 1.25 -11.78 6.32
CA ALA A 426 1.41 -13.21 6.55
C ALA A 426 0.43 -13.71 7.61
N LEU A 427 -0.35 -14.73 7.26
CA LEU A 427 -1.26 -15.41 8.18
C LEU A 427 -0.57 -16.65 8.76
N ALA A 428 -0.42 -16.71 10.08
CA ALA A 428 0.11 -17.87 10.80
C ALA A 428 -0.99 -18.53 11.63
N GLY A 429 -1.40 -19.76 11.32
CA GLY A 429 -2.43 -20.44 12.13
C GLY A 429 -2.96 -21.76 11.58
N GLY A 430 -3.53 -22.59 12.47
CA GLY A 430 -4.11 -23.91 12.15
C GLY A 430 -5.54 -23.87 11.56
N SER A 431 -6.01 -22.73 11.08
CA SER A 431 -7.31 -22.55 10.40
C SER A 431 -7.13 -21.74 9.13
N ASP A 432 -6.10 -22.09 8.37
CA ASP A 432 -5.62 -21.40 7.19
C ASP A 432 -6.31 -21.85 5.89
N LEU A 433 -6.69 -23.14 5.77
CA LEU A 433 -7.16 -23.74 4.52
C LEU A 433 -8.34 -23.00 3.89
N GLY A 434 -9.36 -22.68 4.67
CA GLY A 434 -10.54 -21.95 4.20
C GLY A 434 -10.20 -20.53 3.73
N PRO A 435 -9.62 -19.67 4.59
CA PRO A 435 -9.15 -18.34 4.21
C PRO A 435 -8.18 -18.35 3.01
N GLN A 436 -7.24 -19.30 2.96
CA GLN A 436 -6.30 -19.47 1.85
C GLN A 436 -7.02 -19.81 0.56
N ALA A 437 -7.95 -20.77 0.58
CA ALA A 437 -8.73 -21.15 -0.58
C ALA A 437 -9.54 -19.96 -1.13
N ILE A 438 -10.20 -19.19 -0.26
CA ILE A 438 -11.02 -18.02 -0.65
C ILE A 438 -10.14 -16.89 -1.20
N TYR A 439 -9.03 -16.57 -0.54
CA TYR A 439 -8.11 -15.54 -1.03
C TYR A 439 -7.56 -15.91 -2.42
N LEU A 440 -7.12 -17.16 -2.60
CA LEU A 440 -6.64 -17.64 -3.89
C LEU A 440 -7.73 -17.65 -4.97
N ALA A 441 -8.97 -17.97 -4.57
CA ALA A 441 -10.13 -17.93 -5.44
C ALA A 441 -10.46 -16.51 -5.90
N LEU A 442 -10.24 -15.49 -5.07
CA LEU A 442 -10.69 -14.12 -5.33
C LEU A 442 -9.57 -13.13 -5.70
N LYS A 443 -8.30 -13.45 -5.50
CA LYS A 443 -7.19 -12.52 -5.79
C LYS A 443 -7.17 -12.04 -7.24
N GLY A 444 -7.51 -12.91 -8.20
CA GLY A 444 -7.57 -12.55 -9.62
C GLY A 444 -8.70 -11.57 -9.93
N TRP A 445 -9.88 -11.82 -9.35
CA TRP A 445 -11.02 -10.90 -9.42
C TRP A 445 -10.71 -9.56 -8.75
N ALA A 446 -10.08 -9.58 -7.57
CA ALA A 446 -9.76 -8.38 -6.81
C ALA A 446 -8.72 -7.49 -7.50
N LYS A 447 -7.69 -8.08 -8.13
CA LYS A 447 -6.72 -7.37 -8.98
C LYS A 447 -7.42 -6.68 -10.14
N THR A 448 -8.29 -7.43 -10.81
CA THR A 448 -9.00 -7.00 -12.00
C THR A 448 -9.94 -5.84 -11.74
N ASN A 449 -10.71 -5.92 -10.67
CA ASN A 449 -11.63 -4.86 -10.24
C ASN A 449 -10.91 -3.74 -9.48
N ARG A 450 -9.57 -3.83 -9.37
CA ARG A 450 -8.73 -2.87 -8.64
C ARG A 450 -9.25 -2.65 -7.21
N VAL A 451 -9.66 -3.71 -6.52
CA VAL A 451 -10.09 -3.64 -5.11
C VAL A 451 -9.06 -4.26 -4.17
N GLN A 452 -8.09 -5.02 -4.69
CA GLN A 452 -7.00 -5.56 -3.88
C GLN A 452 -6.27 -4.45 -3.10
N LYS A 453 -6.08 -4.71 -1.80
CA LYS A 453 -5.46 -3.82 -0.83
C LYS A 453 -4.06 -4.31 -0.47
N LEU A 454 -3.95 -5.51 0.09
CA LEU A 454 -2.68 -6.13 0.51
C LEU A 454 -2.48 -7.48 -0.19
N LYS A 455 -1.23 -7.96 -0.23
CA LYS A 455 -0.93 -9.34 -0.63
C LYS A 455 -0.91 -10.20 0.63
N ALA A 456 -1.61 -11.33 0.59
CA ALA A 456 -1.58 -12.31 1.65
C ALA A 456 -0.68 -13.49 1.30
N TYR A 457 0.11 -13.89 2.29
CA TYR A 457 0.94 -15.08 2.39
C TYR A 457 0.43 -15.93 3.56
N PHE A 458 0.74 -17.23 3.56
CA PHE A 458 0.20 -18.19 4.52
C PHE A 458 1.34 -19.07 5.01
N ILE A 459 1.42 -19.25 6.33
CA ILE A 459 2.31 -20.18 6.99
C ILE A 459 1.47 -21.01 7.96
N SER A 460 1.62 -22.33 7.88
CA SER A 460 0.74 -23.25 8.60
C SER A 460 1.48 -24.44 9.18
N ASN A 461 2.53 -24.89 8.49
CA ASN A 461 3.29 -26.04 8.92
C ASN A 461 4.25 -25.64 10.05
N VAL A 462 4.56 -26.60 10.93
CA VAL A 462 5.60 -26.43 11.96
C VAL A 462 7.00 -26.69 11.40
N ASP A 463 7.07 -27.24 10.19
CA ASP A 463 8.31 -27.38 9.42
C ASP A 463 8.96 -26.00 9.20
N PRO A 464 10.20 -25.78 9.68
CA PRO A 464 10.88 -24.49 9.56
C PRO A 464 11.07 -24.05 8.10
N ASP A 465 11.05 -24.96 7.13
CA ASP A 465 11.16 -24.61 5.72
C ASP A 465 9.97 -23.74 5.25
N ASP A 466 8.76 -23.95 5.79
CA ASP A 466 7.57 -23.12 5.49
C ASP A 466 7.78 -21.68 5.99
N ALA A 467 8.39 -21.53 7.17
CA ALA A 467 8.75 -20.23 7.73
C ALA A 467 9.87 -19.54 6.94
N HIS A 468 10.91 -20.28 6.56
CA HIS A 468 12.03 -19.73 5.80
C HIS A 468 11.63 -19.32 4.39
N GLU A 469 10.84 -20.12 3.68
CA GLU A 469 10.31 -19.74 2.36
C GLU A 469 9.50 -18.44 2.44
N LEU A 470 8.69 -18.27 3.49
CA LEU A 470 7.97 -17.02 3.71
C LEU A 470 8.94 -15.84 3.91
N LEU A 471 9.89 -15.98 4.86
CA LEU A 471 10.83 -14.92 5.24
C LEU A 471 11.72 -14.46 4.07
N ASP A 472 12.04 -15.35 3.13
CA ASP A 472 12.81 -15.03 1.92
C ASP A 472 12.02 -14.22 0.89
N ASN A 473 10.69 -14.24 0.97
CA ASN A 473 9.79 -13.65 -0.03
C ASN A 473 9.06 -12.38 0.45
N ILE A 474 9.33 -11.91 1.67
CA ILE A 474 8.67 -10.73 2.27
C ILE A 474 9.69 -9.69 2.78
N ASP A 475 9.27 -8.43 2.81
CA ASP A 475 9.98 -7.40 3.55
C ASP A 475 9.41 -7.25 4.97
N LEU A 476 10.19 -7.66 5.97
CA LEU A 476 9.80 -7.61 7.38
C LEU A 476 9.42 -6.19 7.85
N GLU A 477 10.03 -5.14 7.32
CA GLU A 477 9.69 -3.75 7.68
C GLU A 477 8.28 -3.35 7.20
N GLN A 478 7.81 -4.01 6.15
CA GLN A 478 6.54 -3.74 5.50
C GLN A 478 5.57 -4.93 5.64
N THR A 479 5.74 -5.79 6.65
CA THR A 479 4.84 -6.95 6.82
C THR A 479 4.03 -6.86 8.11
N LEU A 480 2.72 -7.11 7.98
CA LEU A 480 1.81 -7.37 9.10
C LEU A 480 1.58 -8.88 9.25
N PHE A 481 1.84 -9.42 10.43
CA PHE A 481 1.60 -10.80 10.81
C PHE A 481 0.26 -10.94 11.52
N ILE A 482 -0.58 -11.87 11.06
CA ILE A 482 -1.86 -12.20 11.68
C ILE A 482 -1.74 -13.59 12.30
N LEU A 483 -1.74 -13.63 13.63
CA LEU A 483 -1.71 -14.86 14.40
C LEU A 483 -3.13 -15.38 14.64
N VAL A 484 -3.46 -16.54 14.09
CA VAL A 484 -4.78 -17.16 14.22
C VAL A 484 -4.69 -18.41 15.07
N SER A 485 -5.21 -18.33 16.30
CA SER A 485 -5.38 -19.50 17.16
C SER A 485 -6.57 -19.30 18.08
N LYS A 486 -7.58 -20.17 17.95
CA LYS A 486 -8.77 -20.13 18.80
C LYS A 486 -8.42 -20.38 20.27
N SER A 487 -7.62 -21.41 20.56
CA SER A 487 -7.21 -21.75 21.93
C SER A 487 -6.04 -20.91 22.45
N GLY A 488 -5.28 -20.28 21.56
CA GLY A 488 -4.05 -19.57 21.90
C GLY A 488 -2.88 -20.46 22.29
N THR A 489 -3.03 -21.78 22.13
CA THR A 489 -2.07 -22.80 22.59
C THR A 489 -1.60 -23.73 21.48
N THR A 490 -1.99 -23.46 20.23
CA THR A 490 -1.62 -24.30 19.07
C THR A 490 -0.11 -24.27 18.89
N GLN A 491 0.53 -25.44 19.03
CA GLN A 491 1.98 -25.54 19.08
C GLN A 491 2.64 -25.06 17.78
N GLU A 492 2.10 -25.47 16.63
CA GLU A 492 2.58 -25.10 15.30
C GLU A 492 2.54 -23.58 15.11
N THR A 493 1.43 -22.96 15.51
CA THR A 493 1.22 -21.50 15.41
C THR A 493 2.17 -20.72 16.31
N LEU A 494 2.39 -21.16 17.55
CA LEU A 494 3.29 -20.51 18.50
C LEU A 494 4.77 -20.68 18.09
N SER A 495 5.17 -21.84 17.56
CA SER A 495 6.52 -22.06 17.02
C SER A 495 6.82 -21.10 15.87
N ASN A 496 5.87 -20.95 14.93
CA ASN A 496 6.00 -20.01 13.81
C ASN A 496 6.08 -18.56 14.28
N GLU A 497 5.25 -18.17 15.27
CA GLU A 497 5.34 -16.84 15.87
C GLU A 497 6.73 -16.59 16.47
N GLN A 498 7.29 -17.55 17.21
CA GLN A 498 8.61 -17.41 17.82
C GLN A 498 9.71 -17.19 16.76
N LEU A 499 9.71 -17.98 15.68
CA LEU A 499 10.66 -17.81 14.57
C LEU A 499 10.57 -16.42 13.94
N ILE A 500 9.35 -15.93 13.68
CA ILE A 500 9.13 -14.61 13.07
C ILE A 500 9.54 -13.50 14.04
N ARG A 501 9.21 -13.60 15.33
CA ARG A 501 9.63 -12.62 16.35
C ARG A 501 11.15 -12.54 16.44
N GLN A 502 11.83 -13.68 16.36
CA GLN A 502 13.29 -13.72 16.32
C GLN A 502 13.84 -13.03 15.06
N ALA A 503 13.23 -13.27 13.90
CA ALA A 503 13.63 -12.62 12.64
C ALA A 503 13.45 -11.09 12.68
N LEU A 504 12.35 -10.59 13.27
CA LEU A 504 12.12 -9.16 13.48
C LEU A 504 13.16 -8.56 14.44
N GLN A 505 13.45 -9.25 15.54
CA GLN A 505 14.44 -8.81 16.52
C GLN A 505 15.84 -8.70 15.91
N LEU A 506 16.24 -9.65 15.06
CA LEU A 506 17.53 -9.63 14.36
C LEU A 506 17.68 -8.44 13.40
N LYS A 507 16.56 -7.91 12.87
CA LYS A 507 16.52 -6.67 12.09
C LYS A 507 16.36 -5.40 12.93
N GLY A 508 16.29 -5.50 14.25
CA GLY A 508 16.05 -4.36 15.13
C GLY A 508 14.61 -3.83 15.09
N LEU A 509 13.65 -4.63 14.63
CA LEU A 509 12.24 -4.26 14.53
C LEU A 509 11.47 -4.68 15.78
N GLU A 510 10.53 -3.85 16.20
CA GLU A 510 9.72 -4.09 17.38
C GLU A 510 8.51 -4.96 17.05
N ALA A 511 8.52 -6.24 17.47
CA ALA A 511 7.49 -7.20 17.09
C ALA A 511 6.05 -6.79 17.48
N SER A 512 5.87 -6.04 18.58
CA SER A 512 4.56 -5.51 19.01
C SER A 512 3.86 -4.67 17.93
N LYS A 513 4.63 -4.05 17.01
CA LYS A 513 4.12 -3.20 15.91
C LYS A 513 3.81 -3.96 14.62
N HIS A 514 4.11 -5.25 14.59
CA HIS A 514 3.99 -6.08 13.38
C HIS A 514 3.00 -7.23 13.53
N PHE A 515 2.36 -7.40 14.68
CA PHE A 515 1.49 -8.53 14.96
C PHE A 515 0.08 -8.10 15.34
N ILE A 516 -0.94 -8.76 14.79
CA ILE A 516 -2.31 -8.79 15.32
C ILE A 516 -2.71 -10.23 15.61
N SER A 517 -3.68 -10.42 16.49
CA SER A 517 -4.18 -11.76 16.84
C SER A 517 -5.66 -11.93 16.47
N VAL A 518 -6.05 -13.16 16.13
CA VAL A 518 -7.44 -13.60 16.02
C VAL A 518 -7.62 -14.82 16.93
N THR A 519 -8.41 -14.66 17.99
CA THR A 519 -8.46 -15.63 19.10
C THR A 519 -9.78 -15.59 19.86
N SER A 520 -10.02 -16.53 20.78
CA SER A 520 -11.19 -16.47 21.67
C SER A 520 -10.97 -15.46 22.81
N LYS A 521 -12.02 -14.84 23.35
CA LYS A 521 -11.91 -13.93 24.51
C LYS A 521 -11.34 -14.60 25.76
N THR A 522 -11.42 -15.93 25.83
CA THR A 522 -10.91 -16.76 26.94
C THR A 522 -9.46 -17.22 26.74
N SER A 523 -8.87 -16.92 25.59
CA SER A 523 -7.51 -17.34 25.22
C SER A 523 -6.44 -16.50 25.92
N PRO A 524 -5.25 -17.07 26.21
CA PRO A 524 -4.10 -16.32 26.70
C PRO A 524 -3.58 -15.25 25.71
N LEU A 525 -3.99 -15.31 24.44
CA LEU A 525 -3.65 -14.31 23.43
C LEU A 525 -4.54 -13.05 23.51
N ALA A 526 -5.68 -13.11 24.21
CA ALA A 526 -6.64 -12.01 24.27
C ALA A 526 -6.09 -10.80 25.04
N ASN A 527 -6.24 -9.59 24.47
CA ASN A 527 -5.77 -8.33 25.04
C ASN A 527 -4.27 -8.32 25.44
N ASN A 528 -3.46 -9.14 24.79
CA ASN A 528 -2.03 -9.19 25.07
C ASN A 528 -1.33 -7.98 24.42
N THR A 529 -0.59 -7.21 25.22
CA THR A 529 0.12 -5.99 24.80
C THR A 529 1.25 -6.24 23.79
N GLN A 530 1.57 -7.50 23.50
CA GLN A 530 2.53 -7.91 22.47
C GLN A 530 1.95 -7.94 21.04
N TYR A 531 0.66 -7.58 20.88
CA TYR A 531 -0.03 -7.44 19.60
C TYR A 531 -0.58 -6.00 19.48
N LEU A 532 -0.64 -5.49 18.26
CA LEU A 532 -1.29 -4.21 17.94
C LEU A 532 -2.78 -4.22 18.30
N GLU A 533 -3.45 -5.34 18.04
CA GLU A 533 -4.88 -5.52 18.26
C GLU A 533 -5.24 -7.02 18.29
N SER A 534 -6.35 -7.34 18.97
CA SER A 534 -6.91 -8.69 19.04
C SER A 534 -8.36 -8.73 18.54
N PHE A 535 -8.62 -9.58 17.54
CA PHE A 535 -9.96 -9.84 17.02
C PHE A 535 -10.53 -11.13 17.62
N TYR A 536 -11.84 -11.12 17.91
CA TYR A 536 -12.46 -12.18 18.67
C TYR A 536 -13.33 -13.11 17.82
N ILE A 537 -13.19 -14.41 18.06
CA ILE A 537 -14.08 -15.46 17.55
C ILE A 537 -14.84 -16.09 18.72
N ASP A 538 -16.10 -16.47 18.49
CA ASP A 538 -16.91 -17.18 19.47
C ASP A 538 -16.57 -18.68 19.55
N ASP A 539 -16.76 -19.27 20.73
CA ASP A 539 -16.41 -20.67 20.99
C ASP A 539 -17.28 -21.67 20.24
N PHE A 540 -18.47 -21.30 19.78
CA PHE A 540 -19.34 -22.18 18.98
C PHE A 540 -18.91 -22.28 17.50
N ILE A 541 -18.00 -21.42 17.03
CA ILE A 541 -17.54 -21.45 15.63
C ILE A 541 -16.42 -22.50 15.50
N GLY A 542 -16.70 -23.59 14.79
CA GLY A 542 -15.72 -24.64 14.48
C GLY A 542 -14.64 -24.15 13.52
N GLY A 543 -13.40 -24.64 13.65
CA GLY A 543 -12.26 -24.19 12.83
C GLY A 543 -12.51 -24.33 11.31
N ARG A 544 -13.05 -25.48 10.90
CA ARG A 544 -13.40 -25.76 9.48
C ARG A 544 -14.60 -24.97 8.94
N TYR A 545 -15.35 -24.27 9.79
CA TYR A 545 -16.46 -23.37 9.45
C TYR A 545 -16.12 -21.90 9.77
N SER A 546 -14.84 -21.57 10.02
CA SER A 546 -14.43 -20.26 10.54
C SER A 546 -14.11 -19.22 9.45
N SER A 547 -14.16 -19.59 8.17
CA SER A 547 -13.81 -18.72 7.03
C SER A 547 -14.63 -17.43 6.96
N THR A 548 -15.90 -17.48 7.37
CA THR A 548 -16.83 -16.34 7.42
C THR A 548 -16.86 -15.64 8.79
N SER A 549 -15.97 -16.03 9.71
CA SER A 549 -15.77 -15.39 11.02
C SER A 549 -14.56 -14.46 11.01
N ALA A 550 -14.19 -13.89 12.18
CA ALA A 550 -12.98 -13.10 12.33
C ALA A 550 -11.71 -13.79 11.79
N VAL A 551 -11.65 -15.14 11.79
CA VAL A 551 -10.50 -15.92 11.26
C VAL A 551 -10.24 -15.61 9.79
N GLY A 552 -11.24 -15.79 8.93
CA GLY A 552 -11.08 -15.47 7.51
C GLY A 552 -11.28 -13.99 7.21
N LEU A 553 -12.29 -13.36 7.83
CA LEU A 553 -12.67 -12.00 7.48
C LEU A 553 -11.62 -10.94 7.80
N THR A 554 -10.82 -11.12 8.85
CA THR A 554 -9.75 -10.16 9.18
C THR A 554 -8.75 -10.08 8.02
N MET A 555 -8.25 -11.23 7.57
CA MET A 555 -7.31 -11.31 6.45
C MET A 555 -7.98 -10.94 5.12
N LEU A 556 -9.19 -11.43 4.84
CA LEU A 556 -9.90 -11.16 3.60
C LEU A 556 -10.28 -9.68 3.45
N ALA A 557 -10.67 -9.01 4.53
CA ALA A 557 -10.99 -7.58 4.52
C ALA A 557 -9.74 -6.74 4.28
N LEU A 558 -8.62 -7.11 4.91
CA LEU A 558 -7.35 -6.41 4.74
C LEU A 558 -6.71 -6.67 3.37
N SER A 559 -6.91 -7.85 2.76
CA SER A 559 -6.33 -8.18 1.46
C SER A 559 -7.23 -7.81 0.27
N LEU A 560 -8.54 -8.07 0.34
CA LEU A 560 -9.50 -7.90 -0.77
C LEU A 560 -10.39 -6.66 -0.62
N GLY A 561 -10.42 -6.05 0.58
CA GLY A 561 -11.24 -4.89 0.89
C GLY A 561 -12.66 -5.23 1.37
N LYS A 562 -13.27 -4.28 2.08
CA LYS A 562 -14.61 -4.40 2.70
C LYS A 562 -15.69 -4.88 1.72
N VAL A 563 -15.76 -4.27 0.53
CA VAL A 563 -16.80 -4.57 -0.46
C VAL A 563 -16.76 -6.04 -0.90
N ALA A 564 -15.56 -6.61 -1.08
CA ALA A 564 -15.43 -8.02 -1.45
C ALA A 564 -15.93 -8.94 -0.34
N VAL A 565 -15.64 -8.61 0.92
CA VAL A 565 -16.12 -9.35 2.09
C VAL A 565 -17.63 -9.25 2.27
N GLU A 566 -18.21 -8.05 2.13
CA GLU A 566 -19.65 -7.86 2.21
C GLU A 566 -20.39 -8.71 1.15
N GLU A 567 -19.89 -8.72 -0.09
CA GLU A 567 -20.45 -9.54 -1.16
C GLU A 567 -20.27 -11.05 -0.89
N LEU A 568 -19.12 -11.46 -0.36
CA LEU A 568 -18.89 -12.85 0.05
C LEU A 568 -19.91 -13.30 1.10
N LEU A 569 -20.08 -12.51 2.17
CA LEU A 569 -21.04 -12.81 3.24
C LEU A 569 -22.47 -12.80 2.74
N LYS A 570 -22.81 -11.88 1.84
CA LYS A 570 -24.13 -11.84 1.21
C LYS A 570 -24.41 -13.11 0.41
N GLY A 571 -23.45 -13.58 -0.39
CA GLY A 571 -23.58 -14.83 -1.14
C GLY A 571 -23.75 -16.04 -0.23
N ALA A 572 -22.96 -16.12 0.85
CA ALA A 572 -23.09 -17.17 1.85
C ALA A 572 -24.48 -17.14 2.52
N HIS A 573 -24.93 -15.96 2.96
CA HIS A 573 -26.22 -15.77 3.58
C HIS A 573 -27.40 -16.18 2.67
N GLU A 574 -27.35 -15.84 1.38
CA GLU A 574 -28.40 -16.25 0.44
C GLU A 574 -28.45 -17.77 0.25
N ALA A 575 -27.30 -18.44 0.25
CA ALA A 575 -27.23 -19.91 0.21
C ALA A 575 -27.76 -20.54 1.51
N ASP A 576 -27.46 -19.96 2.68
CA ASP A 576 -28.00 -20.41 3.97
C ASP A 576 -29.52 -20.27 4.04
N LEU A 577 -30.08 -19.17 3.51
CA LEU A 577 -31.53 -19.01 3.41
C LEU A 577 -32.15 -20.07 2.49
N MET A 578 -31.50 -20.41 1.38
CA MET A 578 -31.93 -21.51 0.51
C MET A 578 -31.87 -22.88 1.20
N ALA A 579 -30.91 -23.09 2.10
CA ALA A 579 -30.81 -24.34 2.86
C ALA A 579 -32.01 -24.56 3.80
N LEU A 580 -32.77 -23.51 4.13
CA LEU A 580 -34.00 -23.62 4.94
C LEU A 580 -35.24 -24.06 4.12
N GLU A 581 -35.17 -24.09 2.78
CA GLU A 581 -36.29 -24.54 1.95
C GLU A 581 -36.53 -26.05 2.16
N PRO A 582 -37.74 -26.47 2.61
CA PRO A 582 -38.03 -27.87 2.90
C PRO A 582 -38.18 -28.74 1.63
N ARG A 583 -38.51 -28.15 0.48
CA ARG A 583 -38.64 -28.90 -0.78
C ARG A 583 -37.26 -29.26 -1.31
N ILE A 584 -36.94 -30.56 -1.30
CA ILE A 584 -35.64 -31.11 -1.73
C ILE A 584 -35.20 -30.57 -3.11
N THR A 585 -36.12 -30.51 -4.08
CA THR A 585 -35.81 -30.06 -5.45
C THR A 585 -35.52 -28.57 -5.58
N ASP A 586 -35.93 -27.77 -4.59
CA ASP A 586 -35.70 -26.33 -4.52
C ASP A 586 -34.58 -25.96 -3.53
N ASN A 587 -33.98 -26.96 -2.87
CA ASN A 587 -32.88 -26.82 -1.93
C ASN A 587 -31.62 -27.52 -2.48
N PRO A 588 -30.72 -26.78 -3.14
CA PRO A 588 -29.55 -27.36 -3.81
C PRO A 588 -28.62 -28.13 -2.87
N ALA A 589 -28.37 -27.60 -1.66
CA ALA A 589 -27.46 -28.21 -0.69
C ALA A 589 -28.05 -29.51 -0.11
N LEU A 590 -29.36 -29.54 0.17
CA LEU A 590 -30.05 -30.74 0.62
C LEU A 590 -30.11 -31.81 -0.47
N LEU A 591 -30.37 -31.43 -1.72
CA LEU A 591 -30.35 -32.36 -2.85
C LEU A 591 -28.95 -32.97 -3.05
N ASP A 592 -27.90 -32.15 -3.03
CA ASP A 592 -26.51 -32.62 -3.14
C ASP A 592 -26.14 -33.54 -1.96
N ALA A 593 -26.56 -33.21 -0.74
CA ALA A 593 -26.36 -34.06 0.43
C ALA A 593 -27.01 -35.45 0.26
N LEU A 594 -28.27 -35.49 -0.18
CA LEU A 594 -29.00 -36.75 -0.41
C LEU A 594 -28.38 -37.59 -1.53
N LEU A 595 -27.92 -36.94 -2.61
CA LEU A 595 -27.17 -37.63 -3.67
C LEU A 595 -25.87 -38.23 -3.12
N GLY A 596 -25.11 -37.50 -2.31
CA GLY A 596 -23.89 -38.02 -1.71
C GLY A 596 -24.13 -39.19 -0.75
N VAL A 597 -25.19 -39.15 0.07
CA VAL A 597 -25.60 -40.28 0.94
C VAL A 597 -26.04 -41.48 0.09
N TYR A 598 -26.77 -41.24 -1.00
CA TYR A 598 -27.18 -42.30 -1.91
C TYR A 598 -25.96 -42.96 -2.58
N GLU A 599 -25.04 -42.17 -3.12
CA GLU A 599 -23.79 -42.67 -3.72
C GLU A 599 -22.95 -43.45 -2.69
N ARG A 600 -22.81 -42.93 -1.47
CA ARG A 600 -22.00 -43.56 -0.42
C ARG A 600 -22.62 -44.84 0.13
N ASN A 601 -23.89 -44.80 0.54
CA ASN A 601 -24.51 -45.89 1.31
C ASN A 601 -25.27 -46.90 0.45
N LEU A 602 -25.79 -46.49 -0.71
CA LEU A 602 -26.60 -47.36 -1.56
C LEU A 602 -25.79 -47.90 -2.75
N LEU A 603 -24.79 -47.14 -3.24
CA LEU A 603 -23.93 -47.54 -4.36
C LEU A 603 -22.50 -47.93 -3.94
N ASP A 604 -22.18 -47.93 -2.63
CA ASP A 604 -20.85 -48.23 -2.07
C ASP A 604 -19.71 -47.40 -2.69
N MET A 605 -20.00 -46.14 -3.04
CA MET A 605 -19.00 -45.25 -3.63
C MET A 605 -18.19 -44.55 -2.53
N ARG A 606 -16.92 -44.93 -2.41
CA ARG A 606 -16.11 -44.60 -1.22
C ARG A 606 -15.46 -43.22 -1.24
N ALA A 607 -15.42 -42.58 -2.40
CA ALA A 607 -14.78 -41.29 -2.57
C ALA A 607 -15.62 -40.37 -3.45
N THR A 608 -15.40 -39.06 -3.34
CA THR A 608 -15.99 -38.06 -4.21
C THR A 608 -14.89 -37.14 -4.73
N ALA A 609 -14.83 -36.96 -6.05
CA ALA A 609 -13.86 -36.09 -6.69
C ALA A 609 -14.46 -34.69 -6.92
N VAL A 610 -13.87 -33.64 -6.33
CA VAL A 610 -14.28 -32.24 -6.58
C VAL A 610 -13.35 -31.61 -7.61
N LEU A 611 -13.90 -31.27 -8.78
CA LEU A 611 -13.15 -30.96 -9.99
C LEU A 611 -13.48 -29.54 -10.50
N PRO A 612 -12.87 -28.50 -9.92
CA PRO A 612 -13.12 -27.13 -10.36
C PRO A 612 -12.40 -26.84 -11.68
N TYR A 613 -13.15 -26.48 -12.72
CA TYR A 613 -12.63 -25.94 -13.98
C TYR A 613 -12.37 -24.43 -13.86
N SER A 614 -11.56 -24.10 -12.86
CA SER A 614 -11.06 -22.77 -12.57
C SER A 614 -9.77 -22.90 -11.76
N HIS A 615 -8.67 -22.39 -12.31
CA HIS A 615 -7.37 -22.38 -11.61
C HIS A 615 -7.42 -21.60 -10.27
N ALA A 616 -8.33 -20.63 -10.16
CA ALA A 616 -8.50 -19.85 -8.94
C ALA A 616 -8.91 -20.75 -7.74
N LEU A 617 -9.67 -21.82 -8.00
CA LEU A 617 -10.16 -22.76 -6.99
C LEU A 617 -9.20 -23.92 -6.69
N ARG A 618 -7.93 -23.86 -7.11
CA ARG A 618 -6.98 -25.00 -6.93
C ARG A 618 -6.78 -25.46 -5.49
N ARG A 619 -6.98 -24.59 -4.49
CA ARG A 619 -6.93 -24.97 -3.05
C ARG A 619 -8.29 -25.26 -2.43
N PHE A 620 -9.37 -25.10 -3.18
CA PHE A 620 -10.71 -25.36 -2.68
C PHE A 620 -10.95 -26.85 -2.36
N PRO A 621 -10.51 -27.84 -3.16
CA PRO A 621 -10.60 -29.26 -2.78
C PRO A 621 -9.91 -29.58 -1.46
N ALA A 622 -8.75 -28.97 -1.18
CA ALA A 622 -8.03 -29.16 0.10
C ALA A 622 -8.81 -28.59 1.30
N HIS A 623 -9.50 -27.45 1.12
CA HIS A 623 -10.42 -26.96 2.15
C HIS A 623 -11.60 -27.91 2.36
N LEU A 624 -12.18 -28.46 1.29
CA LEU A 624 -13.30 -29.40 1.38
C LEU A 624 -12.92 -30.74 2.01
N GLN A 625 -11.67 -31.18 1.85
CA GLN A 625 -11.13 -32.33 2.58
C GLN A 625 -11.26 -32.15 4.08
N GLN A 626 -10.83 -31.00 4.60
CA GLN A 626 -11.00 -30.70 6.01
C GLN A 626 -12.48 -30.57 6.38
N LEU A 627 -13.25 -29.82 5.58
CA LEU A 627 -14.66 -29.55 5.87
C LEU A 627 -15.49 -30.82 5.98
N ASP A 628 -15.40 -31.74 5.01
CA ASP A 628 -16.21 -32.96 4.96
C ASP A 628 -15.60 -34.07 5.83
N MET A 629 -14.33 -34.43 5.59
CA MET A 629 -13.73 -35.63 6.21
C MET A 629 -13.58 -35.47 7.72
N GLU A 630 -13.19 -34.29 8.21
CA GLU A 630 -13.08 -34.03 9.65
C GLU A 630 -14.47 -33.90 10.32
N SER A 631 -15.50 -33.48 9.57
CA SER A 631 -16.87 -33.39 10.07
C SER A 631 -17.56 -34.75 10.14
N ASN A 632 -17.55 -35.51 9.03
CA ASN A 632 -18.40 -36.67 8.83
C ASN A 632 -17.63 -38.00 8.83
N GLY A 633 -16.30 -38.00 8.93
CA GLY A 633 -15.48 -39.20 9.13
C GLY A 633 -15.57 -39.72 10.57
N LYS A 634 -16.74 -40.22 10.96
CA LYS A 634 -17.07 -40.60 12.34
C LYS A 634 -17.47 -42.07 12.42
N SER A 635 -17.25 -42.66 13.59
CA SER A 635 -17.60 -44.05 13.94
C SER A 635 -18.64 -44.17 15.08
N VAL A 636 -19.12 -43.03 15.59
CA VAL A 636 -20.05 -42.96 16.72
C VAL A 636 -21.17 -41.97 16.38
N ASN A 637 -22.41 -42.34 16.70
CA ASN A 637 -23.59 -41.50 16.47
C ASN A 637 -23.82 -40.50 17.62
N ARG A 638 -24.84 -39.64 17.48
CA ARG A 638 -25.21 -38.63 18.48
C ARG A 638 -25.71 -39.19 19.82
N TYR A 639 -26.03 -40.48 19.89
CA TYR A 639 -26.40 -41.18 21.12
C TYR A 639 -25.21 -41.88 21.78
N SER A 640 -23.99 -41.63 21.30
CA SER A 640 -22.75 -42.27 21.76
C SER A 640 -22.71 -43.77 21.51
N GLU A 641 -23.40 -44.25 20.47
CA GLU A 641 -23.40 -45.64 20.04
C GLU A 641 -22.46 -45.83 18.85
N GLU A 642 -21.76 -46.96 18.82
CA GLU A 642 -20.95 -47.36 17.66
C GLU A 642 -21.85 -47.63 16.45
N ILE A 643 -21.44 -47.12 15.29
CA ILE A 643 -22.20 -47.26 14.04
C ILE A 643 -21.69 -48.44 13.23
N ASN A 644 -22.59 -49.08 12.49
CA ASN A 644 -22.30 -50.21 11.60
C ASN A 644 -22.57 -49.90 10.11
N TYR A 645 -22.64 -48.62 9.77
CA TYR A 645 -22.85 -48.12 8.42
C TYR A 645 -21.75 -47.14 8.03
N GLU A 646 -21.55 -47.00 6.72
CA GLU A 646 -20.55 -46.11 6.15
C GLU A 646 -20.93 -44.63 6.33
N THR A 647 -19.94 -43.79 6.62
CA THR A 647 -20.11 -42.34 6.85
C THR A 647 -19.37 -41.51 5.80
N GLY A 648 -18.79 -40.37 6.16
CA GLY A 648 -18.20 -39.39 5.22
C GLY A 648 -17.26 -40.02 4.19
N PRO A 649 -17.34 -39.63 2.90
CA PRO A 649 -16.49 -40.17 1.85
C PRO A 649 -15.08 -39.58 1.88
N LEU A 650 -14.16 -40.23 1.19
CA LEU A 650 -12.86 -39.63 0.88
C LEU A 650 -13.05 -38.48 -0.13
N ILE A 651 -12.60 -37.27 0.22
CA ILE A 651 -12.62 -36.14 -0.71
C ILE A 651 -11.25 -35.95 -1.35
N PHE A 652 -11.22 -35.78 -2.66
CA PHE A 652 -10.00 -35.39 -3.36
C PHE A 652 -10.34 -34.60 -4.62
N GLY A 653 -9.34 -33.98 -5.22
CA GLY A 653 -9.55 -33.26 -6.46
C GLY A 653 -8.42 -32.31 -6.81
N GLU A 654 -8.43 -31.88 -8.05
CA GLU A 654 -7.49 -30.90 -8.59
C GLU A 654 -8.21 -29.99 -9.60
N ALA A 655 -7.63 -28.82 -9.85
CA ALA A 655 -8.18 -27.91 -10.84
C ALA A 655 -8.13 -28.53 -12.25
N GLY A 656 -9.24 -28.44 -12.98
CA GLY A 656 -9.27 -28.74 -14.41
C GLY A 656 -8.50 -27.70 -15.22
N THR A 657 -7.72 -28.07 -16.23
CA THR A 657 -7.56 -29.41 -16.83
C THR A 657 -6.42 -30.24 -16.23
N ASN A 658 -5.70 -29.76 -15.23
CA ASN A 658 -4.53 -30.44 -14.66
C ASN A 658 -4.86 -31.87 -14.18
N GLY A 659 -5.99 -32.04 -13.49
CA GLY A 659 -6.46 -33.37 -13.07
C GLY A 659 -6.62 -34.36 -14.21
N GLN A 660 -6.94 -33.90 -15.43
CA GLN A 660 -7.07 -34.76 -16.63
C GLN A 660 -5.77 -35.48 -16.96
N HIS A 661 -4.63 -34.85 -16.66
CA HIS A 661 -3.29 -35.37 -16.94
C HIS A 661 -2.64 -36.03 -15.71
N SER A 662 -3.42 -36.26 -14.65
CA SER A 662 -2.94 -36.87 -13.41
C SER A 662 -3.69 -38.17 -13.11
N PHE A 663 -4.98 -38.09 -12.76
CA PHE A 663 -5.74 -39.23 -12.24
C PHE A 663 -7.04 -39.53 -13.01
N TYR A 664 -7.35 -38.81 -14.10
CA TYR A 664 -8.58 -39.09 -14.87
C TYR A 664 -8.57 -40.45 -15.55
N GLN A 665 -7.40 -41.05 -15.81
CA GLN A 665 -7.30 -42.43 -16.27
C GLN A 665 -8.00 -43.39 -15.28
N PHE A 666 -7.69 -43.24 -14.00
CA PHE A 666 -8.35 -43.99 -12.92
C PHE A 666 -9.83 -43.66 -12.86
N LEU A 667 -10.20 -42.38 -12.97
CA LEU A 667 -11.61 -41.98 -12.95
C LEU A 667 -12.42 -42.53 -14.14
N HIS A 668 -11.81 -42.81 -15.30
CA HIS A 668 -12.50 -43.25 -16.52
C HIS A 668 -12.56 -44.77 -16.68
N GLN A 669 -11.48 -45.48 -16.34
CA GLN A 669 -11.33 -46.91 -16.59
C GLN A 669 -10.92 -47.69 -15.34
N GLY A 670 -10.69 -47.03 -14.21
CA GLY A 670 -10.47 -47.69 -12.94
C GLY A 670 -11.70 -48.50 -12.51
N THR A 671 -11.44 -49.55 -11.74
CA THR A 671 -12.45 -50.47 -11.22
C THR A 671 -13.33 -49.85 -10.16
N ASP A 672 -12.82 -48.84 -9.45
CA ASP A 672 -13.62 -48.04 -8.52
C ASP A 672 -14.37 -46.94 -9.28
N ILE A 673 -15.68 -46.86 -9.06
CA ILE A 673 -16.51 -45.80 -9.60
C ILE A 673 -16.58 -44.67 -8.58
N ILE A 674 -16.06 -43.51 -8.98
CA ILE A 674 -15.99 -42.32 -8.13
C ILE A 674 -16.96 -41.25 -8.67
N PRO A 675 -17.94 -40.81 -7.87
CA PRO A 675 -18.74 -39.62 -8.15
C PRO A 675 -17.91 -38.38 -8.42
N LEU A 676 -18.30 -37.61 -9.44
CA LEU A 676 -17.55 -36.46 -9.93
C LEU A 676 -18.37 -35.17 -9.77
N GLN A 677 -17.89 -34.25 -8.95
CA GLN A 677 -18.51 -32.93 -8.76
C GLN A 677 -17.73 -31.88 -9.53
N PHE A 678 -18.23 -31.47 -10.69
CA PHE A 678 -17.62 -30.44 -11.50
C PHE A 678 -18.09 -29.04 -11.05
N ILE A 679 -17.16 -28.09 -11.03
CA ILE A 679 -17.48 -26.67 -10.78
C ILE A 679 -17.00 -25.85 -11.98
N GLY A 680 -17.88 -25.13 -12.65
CA GLY A 680 -17.57 -24.40 -13.89
C GLY A 680 -18.03 -22.95 -13.90
N PHE A 681 -17.33 -22.11 -14.67
CA PHE A 681 -17.66 -20.70 -14.84
C PHE A 681 -17.74 -20.30 -16.31
N GLY A 682 -18.71 -19.45 -16.65
CA GLY A 682 -18.88 -18.92 -18.00
C GLY A 682 -17.75 -17.98 -18.45
N GLU A 683 -17.28 -17.16 -17.52
CA GLU A 683 -16.32 -16.07 -17.70
C GLU A 683 -15.10 -16.24 -16.78
N ASN A 684 -13.93 -15.83 -17.26
CA ASN A 684 -12.70 -15.79 -16.46
C ASN A 684 -12.65 -14.51 -15.60
N GLN A 685 -11.76 -14.45 -14.62
CA GLN A 685 -11.68 -13.33 -13.67
C GLN A 685 -10.90 -12.10 -14.16
N TYR A 686 -10.02 -12.23 -15.16
CA TYR A 686 -9.08 -11.18 -15.56
C TYR A 686 -9.60 -10.31 -16.73
N LEU A 687 -9.71 -8.99 -16.50
CA LEU A 687 -9.93 -7.96 -17.53
C LEU A 687 -8.59 -7.65 -18.23
N GLN A 688 -8.63 -7.47 -19.55
CA GLN A 688 -7.43 -7.64 -20.39
C GLN A 688 -7.00 -6.36 -21.11
N SER A 689 -5.71 -6.29 -21.43
CA SER A 689 -5.20 -5.45 -22.51
C SER A 689 -5.83 -5.89 -23.84
N LYS A 690 -5.97 -4.95 -24.79
CA LYS A 690 -6.56 -5.24 -26.10
C LYS A 690 -5.84 -6.38 -26.84
N ASP A 691 -4.55 -6.56 -26.58
CA ASP A 691 -3.66 -7.48 -27.34
C ASP A 691 -3.89 -8.96 -27.01
N LEU A 692 -4.35 -9.30 -25.80
CA LEU A 692 -4.54 -10.70 -25.37
C LEU A 692 -6.00 -11.18 -25.41
N LEU A 693 -6.93 -10.31 -25.82
CA LEU A 693 -8.37 -10.58 -25.75
C LEU A 693 -8.79 -11.84 -26.50
N LYS A 694 -8.32 -11.98 -27.74
CA LYS A 694 -8.68 -13.11 -28.61
C LYS A 694 -8.11 -14.43 -28.10
N ALA A 695 -6.84 -14.44 -27.65
CA ALA A 695 -6.19 -15.63 -27.13
C ALA A 695 -6.86 -16.11 -25.82
N THR A 696 -7.23 -15.18 -24.94
CA THR A 696 -7.91 -15.56 -23.68
C THR A 696 -9.31 -16.07 -23.92
N GLN A 697 -10.07 -15.47 -24.83
CA GLN A 697 -11.41 -15.98 -25.21
C GLN A 697 -11.31 -17.40 -25.80
N ASP A 698 -10.30 -17.67 -26.64
CA ASP A 698 -10.05 -19.01 -27.17
C ASP A 698 -9.67 -20.00 -26.05
N SER A 699 -8.79 -19.63 -25.13
CA SER A 699 -8.45 -20.44 -23.95
C SER A 699 -9.66 -20.73 -23.05
N GLN A 700 -10.51 -19.72 -22.78
CA GLN A 700 -11.74 -19.90 -22.01
C GLN A 700 -12.73 -20.81 -22.74
N ARG A 701 -12.84 -20.70 -24.06
CA ARG A 701 -13.64 -21.62 -24.88
C ARG A 701 -13.10 -23.05 -24.78
N LYS A 702 -11.79 -23.26 -24.87
CA LYS A 702 -11.13 -24.56 -24.73
C LYS A 702 -11.33 -25.16 -23.35
N LEU A 703 -11.23 -24.37 -22.28
CA LEU A 703 -11.51 -24.83 -20.91
C LEU A 703 -12.95 -25.32 -20.77
N LYS A 704 -13.93 -24.57 -21.28
CA LYS A 704 -15.35 -24.97 -21.27
C LYS A 704 -15.60 -26.20 -22.14
N ALA A 705 -14.96 -26.29 -23.31
CA ALA A 705 -15.06 -27.46 -24.17
C ALA A 705 -14.52 -28.72 -23.48
N ASN A 706 -13.41 -28.60 -22.74
CA ASN A 706 -12.86 -29.68 -21.92
C ASN A 706 -13.81 -30.08 -20.79
N LEU A 707 -14.41 -29.13 -20.08
CA LEU A 707 -15.41 -29.41 -19.04
C LEU A 707 -16.57 -30.24 -19.59
N ILE A 708 -17.20 -29.76 -20.68
CA ILE A 708 -18.34 -30.43 -21.30
C ILE A 708 -17.91 -31.79 -21.89
N GLY A 709 -16.76 -31.85 -22.55
CA GLY A 709 -16.23 -33.06 -23.15
C GLY A 709 -15.99 -34.16 -22.12
N GLN A 710 -15.42 -33.82 -20.95
CA GLN A 710 -15.21 -34.77 -19.87
C GLN A 710 -16.52 -35.25 -19.26
N ILE A 711 -17.47 -34.34 -18.97
CA ILE A 711 -18.81 -34.71 -18.48
C ILE A 711 -19.49 -35.70 -19.45
N LEU A 712 -19.43 -35.44 -20.76
CA LEU A 712 -20.00 -36.33 -21.76
C LEU A 712 -19.27 -37.68 -21.84
N ALA A 713 -17.95 -37.69 -21.72
CA ALA A 713 -17.16 -38.92 -21.74
C ALA A 713 -17.47 -39.81 -20.53
N PHE A 714 -17.53 -39.23 -19.32
CA PHE A 714 -17.85 -39.96 -18.09
C PHE A 714 -19.28 -40.53 -18.10
N THR A 715 -20.23 -39.77 -18.66
CA THR A 715 -21.64 -40.20 -18.69
C THR A 715 -21.93 -41.22 -19.80
N LYS A 716 -21.45 -40.98 -21.03
CA LYS A 716 -21.77 -41.83 -22.18
C LYS A 716 -20.82 -43.00 -22.41
N GLY A 717 -19.55 -42.83 -22.03
CA GLY A 717 -18.50 -43.77 -22.42
C GLY A 717 -18.27 -43.81 -23.93
N HIS A 718 -17.54 -44.83 -24.36
CA HIS A 718 -17.21 -45.13 -25.74
C HIS A 718 -17.03 -46.64 -25.90
N SER A 719 -17.87 -47.26 -26.72
CA SER A 719 -17.76 -48.71 -26.95
C SER A 719 -16.77 -49.00 -28.07
N GLU A 720 -15.69 -49.69 -27.74
CA GLU A 720 -14.71 -50.20 -28.70
C GLU A 720 -14.58 -51.72 -28.52
N LYS A 721 -14.77 -52.48 -29.61
CA LYS A 721 -14.84 -53.94 -29.57
C LYS A 721 -13.55 -54.62 -30.00
N GLN A 722 -12.70 -53.92 -30.76
CA GLN A 722 -11.45 -54.50 -31.27
C GLN A 722 -10.29 -54.38 -30.26
N ASP A 723 -10.27 -53.32 -29.46
CA ASP A 723 -9.26 -53.07 -28.44
C ASP A 723 -9.94 -52.64 -27.15
N LEU A 724 -10.09 -53.57 -26.21
CA LEU A 724 -10.78 -53.34 -24.94
C LEU A 724 -10.08 -52.27 -24.09
N ASN A 725 -8.79 -52.01 -24.29
CA ASN A 725 -8.09 -50.92 -23.59
C ASN A 725 -8.59 -49.53 -24.01
N LYS A 726 -9.25 -49.43 -25.17
CA LYS A 726 -9.87 -48.19 -25.67
C LYS A 726 -11.37 -48.12 -25.37
N ASN A 727 -11.91 -49.11 -24.69
CA ASN A 727 -13.31 -49.13 -24.29
C ASN A 727 -13.51 -48.31 -22.99
N PHE A 728 -14.53 -47.47 -22.98
CA PHE A 728 -14.93 -46.66 -21.83
C PHE A 728 -16.39 -46.99 -21.50
N GLU A 729 -16.64 -47.55 -20.31
CA GLU A 729 -17.98 -48.06 -19.95
C GLU A 729 -19.03 -46.95 -19.77
N GLY A 730 -18.61 -45.72 -19.46
CA GLY A 730 -19.53 -44.62 -19.17
C GLY A 730 -20.29 -44.84 -17.85
N ASN A 731 -21.48 -44.25 -17.73
CA ASN A 731 -22.35 -44.35 -16.54
C ASN A 731 -21.68 -43.97 -15.21
N ARG A 732 -20.69 -43.09 -15.25
CA ARG A 732 -20.05 -42.57 -14.03
C ARG A 732 -20.86 -41.37 -13.49
N PRO A 733 -21.22 -41.33 -12.19
CA PRO A 733 -22.05 -40.27 -11.63
C PRO A 733 -21.37 -38.90 -11.72
N VAL A 734 -22.11 -37.90 -12.20
CA VAL A 734 -21.62 -36.55 -12.42
C VAL A 734 -22.63 -35.53 -11.92
N SER A 735 -22.16 -34.54 -11.18
CA SER A 735 -22.87 -33.30 -10.88
C SER A 735 -22.11 -32.09 -11.41
N LEU A 736 -22.83 -31.02 -11.73
CA LEU A 736 -22.25 -29.76 -12.22
C LEU A 736 -22.84 -28.58 -11.45
N LEU A 737 -21.97 -27.86 -10.74
CA LEU A 737 -22.24 -26.52 -10.24
C LEU A 737 -21.72 -25.50 -11.26
N TRP A 738 -22.60 -24.61 -11.71
CA TRP A 738 -22.28 -23.65 -12.77
C TRP A 738 -22.66 -22.23 -12.36
N ALA A 739 -21.77 -21.28 -12.63
CA ALA A 739 -22.05 -19.86 -12.46
C ALA A 739 -21.51 -19.04 -13.63
N LYS A 740 -21.96 -17.79 -13.76
CA LYS A 740 -21.47 -16.89 -14.80
C LYS A 740 -19.98 -16.56 -14.61
N GLN A 741 -19.59 -16.15 -13.41
CA GLN A 741 -18.21 -15.78 -13.05
C GLN A 741 -17.98 -16.07 -11.56
N LEU A 742 -16.74 -16.38 -11.20
CA LEU A 742 -16.32 -16.50 -9.80
C LEU A 742 -16.06 -15.10 -9.21
N THR A 743 -17.11 -14.50 -8.66
CA THR A 743 -17.09 -13.25 -7.88
C THR A 743 -17.08 -13.56 -6.38
N PRO A 744 -16.86 -12.57 -5.49
CA PRO A 744 -16.97 -12.80 -4.04
C PRO A 744 -18.33 -13.36 -3.64
N TYR A 745 -19.42 -12.82 -4.18
CA TYR A 745 -20.77 -13.34 -4.00
C TYR A 745 -20.89 -14.82 -4.39
N THR A 746 -20.44 -15.18 -5.61
CA THR A 746 -20.48 -16.58 -6.07
C THR A 746 -19.63 -17.50 -5.19
N MET A 747 -18.46 -17.03 -4.74
CA MET A 747 -17.58 -17.79 -3.86
C MET A 747 -18.21 -18.02 -2.47
N GLY A 748 -18.89 -17.01 -1.92
CA GLY A 748 -19.62 -17.12 -0.67
C GLY A 748 -20.77 -18.13 -0.76
N ALA A 749 -21.57 -18.05 -1.82
CA ALA A 749 -22.64 -19.00 -2.07
C ALA A 749 -22.11 -20.44 -2.25
N LEU A 750 -20.98 -20.61 -2.94
CA LEU A 750 -20.33 -21.90 -3.12
C LEU A 750 -19.81 -22.47 -1.79
N LEU A 751 -19.18 -21.64 -0.96
CA LEU A 751 -18.69 -22.04 0.36
C LEU A 751 -19.85 -22.56 1.23
N ALA A 752 -20.88 -21.74 1.40
CA ALA A 752 -22.05 -22.06 2.21
C ALA A 752 -22.82 -23.27 1.66
N HIS A 753 -22.88 -23.47 0.33
CA HIS A 753 -23.45 -24.68 -0.25
C HIS A 753 -22.78 -25.96 0.28
N TYR A 754 -21.44 -26.00 0.31
CA TYR A 754 -20.72 -27.16 0.83
C TYR A 754 -20.80 -27.28 2.35
N GLU A 755 -20.77 -26.18 3.10
CA GLU A 755 -20.98 -26.21 4.56
C GLU A 755 -22.35 -26.79 4.91
N ASN A 756 -23.41 -26.34 4.23
CA ASN A 756 -24.76 -26.86 4.41
C ASN A 756 -24.90 -28.31 3.93
N LYS A 757 -24.28 -28.68 2.80
CA LYS A 757 -24.24 -30.07 2.31
C LYS A 757 -23.67 -31.01 3.38
N VAL A 758 -22.49 -30.70 3.90
CA VAL A 758 -21.79 -31.52 4.91
C VAL A 758 -22.62 -31.63 6.19
N MET A 759 -23.23 -30.53 6.63
CA MET A 759 -24.16 -30.51 7.76
C MET A 759 -25.35 -31.45 7.54
N PHE A 760 -26.03 -31.37 6.39
CA PHE A 760 -27.17 -32.22 6.08
C PHE A 760 -26.81 -33.71 6.03
N GLN A 761 -25.67 -34.05 5.43
CA GLN A 761 -25.17 -35.43 5.41
C GLN A 761 -24.92 -35.96 6.82
N GLY A 762 -24.30 -35.15 7.68
CA GLY A 762 -24.10 -35.48 9.09
C GLY A 762 -25.40 -35.75 9.84
N PHE A 763 -26.42 -34.91 9.62
CA PHE A 763 -27.74 -35.12 10.22
C PHE A 763 -28.42 -36.40 9.72
N LEU A 764 -28.33 -36.70 8.42
CA LEU A 764 -28.87 -37.93 7.84
C LEU A 764 -28.18 -39.18 8.42
N TRP A 765 -26.87 -39.14 8.61
CA TRP A 765 -26.10 -40.21 9.25
C TRP A 765 -26.20 -40.22 10.79
N ASN A 766 -26.97 -39.30 11.39
CA ASN A 766 -27.09 -39.15 12.84
C ASN A 766 -25.73 -38.97 13.55
N LEU A 767 -24.83 -38.17 12.97
CA LEU A 767 -23.49 -37.90 13.48
C LEU A 767 -23.40 -36.53 14.16
N ASN A 768 -22.34 -36.35 14.95
CA ASN A 768 -21.90 -35.02 15.35
C ASN A 768 -20.87 -34.49 14.34
N SER A 769 -21.30 -33.64 13.40
CA SER A 769 -20.42 -33.05 12.39
C SER A 769 -19.48 -31.97 12.92
N PHE A 770 -19.58 -31.61 14.21
CA PHE A 770 -18.95 -30.41 14.76
C PHE A 770 -17.83 -30.71 15.79
N ASP A 771 -17.60 -31.97 16.14
CA ASP A 771 -16.45 -32.41 16.95
C ASP A 771 -15.29 -32.95 16.10
N GLN A 772 -14.15 -33.23 16.74
CA GLN A 772 -12.95 -33.81 16.13
C GLN A 772 -12.08 -34.60 17.13
N GLU A 773 -12.67 -35.50 17.91
CA GLU A 773 -11.91 -36.26 18.94
C GLU A 773 -10.76 -37.10 18.38
N GLY A 774 -10.87 -37.53 17.12
CA GLY A 774 -9.85 -38.36 16.45
C GLY A 774 -8.45 -37.74 16.38
N VAL A 775 -8.30 -36.41 16.51
CA VAL A 775 -6.98 -35.75 16.46
C VAL A 775 -6.28 -35.65 17.82
N GLN A 776 -6.96 -35.98 18.93
CA GLN A 776 -6.42 -35.78 20.28
C GLN A 776 -5.33 -36.79 20.65
N LEU A 777 -5.45 -38.04 20.22
CA LEU A 777 -4.49 -39.09 20.54
C LEU A 777 -3.08 -38.75 20.01
N GLY A 778 -3.01 -38.30 18.75
CA GLY A 778 -1.74 -37.87 18.15
C GLY A 778 -1.09 -36.72 18.92
N LYS A 779 -1.88 -35.70 19.29
CA LYS A 779 -1.39 -34.56 20.09
C LYS A 779 -0.84 -34.99 21.45
N ALA A 780 -1.55 -35.88 22.15
CA ALA A 780 -1.12 -36.39 23.45
C ALA A 780 0.19 -37.20 23.35
N LEU A 781 0.34 -38.05 22.33
CA LEU A 781 1.56 -38.82 22.09
C LEU A 781 2.75 -37.91 21.73
N THR A 782 2.55 -36.94 20.84
CA THR A 782 3.59 -35.95 20.49
C THR A 782 4.08 -35.19 21.73
N GLN A 783 3.18 -34.74 22.61
CA GLN A 783 3.58 -34.08 23.85
C GLN A 783 4.38 -34.98 24.78
N LYS A 784 4.04 -36.28 24.89
CA LYS A 784 4.84 -37.25 25.66
C LYS A 784 6.25 -37.40 25.10
N ILE A 785 6.38 -37.49 23.77
CA ILE A 785 7.67 -37.61 23.08
C ILE A 785 8.54 -36.36 23.32
N LEU A 786 7.95 -35.16 23.17
CA LEU A 786 8.65 -33.89 23.39
C LEU A 786 9.11 -33.72 24.85
N ASN A 787 8.34 -34.22 25.82
CA ASN A 787 8.65 -34.14 27.25
C ASN A 787 9.65 -35.19 27.75
N ASN A 788 10.29 -35.95 26.84
CA ASN A 788 11.46 -36.79 27.10
C ASN A 788 11.29 -37.93 28.13
N LYS A 789 10.07 -38.29 28.54
CA LYS A 789 9.87 -39.39 29.52
C LYS A 789 9.96 -40.78 28.92
N GLU A 790 9.76 -40.94 27.60
CA GLU A 790 9.68 -42.25 26.94
C GLU A 790 10.24 -42.20 25.48
N ARG A 791 11.13 -41.26 25.15
CA ARG A 791 11.57 -41.06 23.75
C ARG A 791 12.22 -42.31 23.15
N GLU A 792 13.11 -42.97 23.88
CA GLU A 792 13.77 -44.20 23.40
C GLU A 792 12.82 -45.41 23.36
N GLU A 793 11.91 -45.54 24.33
CA GLU A 793 10.93 -46.64 24.39
C GLU A 793 9.86 -46.51 23.29
N THR A 794 9.39 -45.30 23.02
CA THR A 794 8.43 -45.00 21.96
C THR A 794 9.04 -45.21 20.57
N LEU A 795 10.31 -44.80 20.37
CA LEU A 795 11.03 -45.03 19.13
C LEU A 795 11.30 -46.52 18.88
N ARG A 796 11.66 -47.29 19.92
CA ARG A 796 11.79 -48.76 19.83
C ARG A 796 10.47 -49.45 19.51
N THR A 797 9.37 -49.01 20.12
CA THR A 797 8.03 -49.55 19.83
C THR A 797 7.61 -49.27 18.38
N LEU A 798 7.99 -48.11 17.83
CA LEU A 798 7.81 -47.77 16.42
C LEU A 798 8.67 -48.66 15.50
N GLU A 799 9.92 -48.92 15.85
CA GLU A 799 10.77 -49.87 15.13
C GLU A 799 10.12 -51.27 15.12
N ASP A 800 9.66 -51.76 16.28
CA ASP A 800 9.02 -53.08 16.38
C ASP A 800 7.70 -53.18 15.57
N LEU A 801 6.91 -52.10 15.49
CA LEU A 801 5.64 -52.05 14.74
C LEU A 801 5.80 -51.86 13.23
N VAL A 802 6.88 -51.23 12.77
CA VAL A 802 7.15 -51.00 11.33
C VAL A 802 7.84 -52.21 10.69
N PHE A 803 8.53 -53.03 11.51
CA PHE A 803 9.24 -54.23 11.05
C PHE A 803 8.51 -55.56 11.36
N THR A 804 7.29 -55.52 11.90
CA THR A 804 6.37 -56.66 11.98
C THR A 804 5.26 -56.54 10.93
#